data_AF-A0A067F2W3-F1
#
_entry.id   AF-A0A067F2W3-F1
#
_cell.length_a   1.000
_cell.length_b   1.000
_cell.length_c   1.000
_cell.angle_alpha   90.00
_cell.angle_beta   90.00
_cell.angle_gamma   90.00
#
_symmetry.space_group_name_H-M   'P 1'
#
loop_
_entity.id
_entity.type
_entity.pdbx_description
1 polymer ?
#
loop_
_entity_poly.entity_id
_entity_poly.type
_entity_poly.pdbx_seq_one_letter_code
_entity_poly.pdbx_strand_id
1 'polypeptide(L)'
;MDETSERCLINSISRFIHLVSCQTIKLKPIQKDYKTMAGALKLLKPLLDEVVDYKIPLDEVLNKECEELDMVVNEAREFMENWSPKMSKIFSVLHSEPLMMKIQSSSLEICHILYRLLQSSPSNSSMSAVQHCMQEIHCLKQERIMEHITKAMRGLQDDTIRCTDHLVKIIESLGLTSNQELLKESLAVEMERIRAERNQNKGHSDQMNYIVDLISHIRDCMLKIERFEATSGVPIPPYFRCPLSLELMIDPVIVASGQTYERVFIQKWLDHGLNICPKTRQTLAHTNLIPNYTVKAMIENWCEENNLRLPSYSVHSNIVSVLSPLDHVSAQDLIRTDSFRSLRGSNSTSRSSVDVGNGFQKLKIDVSSRLTEKSNHRSPEQSYIHSRSESASSAISSVEYMLPASKELSRRCSKNEKSSELSGEIISECPAASPSRSDEVTTTPYVKKLIEDLNSTSNEIQASAAAELRLLAKHNMENRMIIGNCGAIPPLLSLLYSEAQLTQEHAVTALLNLSINDENKAMIAEAGAIEPLIHVLKSGNGGAKENSAAALFSLSVLEEYKAKIGRSGAVKALVDLLGSGTLRGRKDAATALFNLSIFHENKARIIQAGAVKHLVDLMDPSTGMVDKAVALLANLSTVGEGRLAIAREGGIPSLVEVVESGSQRGKENAASILLQLCLHSPKFCTLVLQEGAVPPLVGLSQSGTPRAKEKAQQLLSHFRNQREGSTGKKKS
;
A
#
# COMPACT_ATOMS: atom_id res chain seq x y z
N MET A 1 -16.06 36.15 -29.79
CA MET A 1 -14.67 36.43 -30.20
C MET A 1 -14.08 35.07 -30.45
N ASP A 2 -13.66 34.79 -31.68
CA ASP A 2 -12.95 33.54 -31.97
C ASP A 2 -11.66 33.54 -31.14
N GLU A 3 -11.45 32.45 -30.40
CA GLU A 3 -10.14 32.16 -29.83
C GLU A 3 -9.28 31.62 -30.96
N THR A 4 -8.14 32.27 -31.23
CA THR A 4 -7.19 31.78 -32.23
C THR A 4 -6.54 30.49 -31.73
N SER A 5 -6.07 29.64 -32.64
CA SER A 5 -5.52 28.30 -32.31
C SER A 5 -4.47 28.34 -31.20
N GLU A 6 -3.61 29.37 -31.21
CA GLU A 6 -2.55 29.55 -30.22
C GLU A 6 -3.10 29.78 -28.80
N ARG A 7 -4.24 30.47 -28.66
CA ARG A 7 -4.87 30.72 -27.35
C ARG A 7 -5.47 29.46 -26.77
N CYS A 8 -6.07 28.62 -27.61
CA CYS A 8 -6.51 27.28 -27.24
C CYS A 8 -5.33 26.44 -26.75
N LEU A 9 -4.25 26.40 -27.55
CA LEU A 9 -3.01 25.70 -27.22
C LEU A 9 -2.37 26.19 -25.91
N ILE A 10 -2.22 27.50 -25.70
CA ILE A 10 -1.67 28.08 -24.46
C ILE A 10 -2.52 27.67 -23.25
N ASN A 11 -3.85 27.64 -23.39
CA ASN A 11 -4.76 27.19 -22.34
C ASN A 11 -4.61 25.68 -22.04
N SER A 12 -4.51 24.85 -23.07
CA SER A 12 -4.29 23.39 -22.95
C SER A 12 -2.94 23.08 -22.32
N ILE A 13 -1.86 23.74 -22.77
CA ILE A 13 -0.52 23.67 -22.18
C ILE A 13 -0.56 24.05 -20.69
N SER A 14 -1.23 25.15 -20.34
CA SER A 14 -1.32 25.62 -18.95
C SER A 14 -2.06 24.62 -18.07
N ARG A 15 -3.17 24.04 -18.56
CA ARG A 15 -3.91 22.96 -17.88
C ARG A 15 -3.06 21.70 -17.71
N PHE A 16 -2.33 21.29 -18.75
CA PHE A 16 -1.47 20.12 -18.72
C PHE A 16 -0.30 20.29 -17.73
N ILE A 17 0.41 21.42 -17.77
CA ILE A 17 1.49 21.73 -16.82
C ILE A 17 0.97 21.75 -15.38
N HIS A 18 -0.22 22.31 -15.15
CA HIS A 18 -0.86 22.30 -13.83
C HIS A 18 -1.21 20.89 -13.38
N LEU A 19 -1.81 20.06 -14.24
CA LEU A 19 -2.13 18.66 -13.96
C LEU A 19 -0.88 17.85 -13.55
N VAL A 20 0.20 17.94 -14.35
CA VAL A 20 1.49 17.28 -14.08
C VAL A 20 2.12 17.79 -12.77
N SER A 21 1.90 19.05 -12.41
CA SER A 21 2.42 19.64 -11.16
C SER A 21 1.59 19.28 -9.92
N CYS A 22 0.28 19.06 -10.07
CA CYS A 22 -0.62 18.70 -8.97
C CYS A 22 -0.63 17.19 -8.65
N GLN A 23 -0.36 16.33 -9.63
CA GLN A 23 -0.31 14.88 -9.43
C GLN A 23 0.96 14.47 -8.66
N THR A 24 0.86 14.43 -7.32
CA THR A 24 1.90 13.93 -6.37
C THR A 24 2.06 12.40 -6.39
N ILE A 25 1.72 11.73 -7.49
CA ILE A 25 1.51 10.29 -7.53
C ILE A 25 2.83 9.55 -7.84
N LYS A 26 3.15 8.50 -7.04
CA LYS A 26 4.37 7.66 -7.13
C LYS A 26 4.38 6.74 -8.39
N LEU A 27 4.39 7.29 -9.61
CA LEU A 27 4.13 6.53 -10.85
C LEU A 27 5.39 6.25 -11.68
N LYS A 28 6.13 5.20 -11.28
CA LYS A 28 7.46 4.89 -11.83
C LYS A 28 7.57 4.76 -13.37
N PRO A 29 6.57 4.28 -14.15
CA PRO A 29 6.69 4.23 -15.62
C PRO A 29 6.46 5.60 -16.27
N ILE A 30 5.22 6.13 -16.20
CA ILE A 30 4.80 7.31 -16.99
C ILE A 30 5.33 8.65 -16.49
N GLN A 31 5.76 8.74 -15.22
CA GLN A 31 6.12 10.04 -14.64
C GLN A 31 7.30 10.70 -15.39
N LYS A 32 8.24 9.91 -15.93
CA LYS A 32 9.38 10.42 -16.71
C LYS A 32 8.91 11.08 -18.00
N ASP A 33 8.02 10.42 -18.74
CA ASP A 33 7.48 10.91 -20.00
C ASP A 33 6.70 12.22 -19.80
N TYR A 34 5.77 12.24 -18.84
CA TYR A 34 4.95 13.41 -18.57
C TYR A 34 5.74 14.61 -18.02
N LYS A 35 6.79 14.37 -17.21
CA LYS A 35 7.73 15.43 -16.83
C LYS A 35 8.50 15.98 -18.04
N THR A 36 8.84 15.13 -19.00
CA THR A 36 9.57 15.50 -20.23
C THR A 36 8.67 16.30 -21.18
N MET A 37 7.42 15.85 -21.39
CA MET A 37 6.37 16.63 -22.08
C MET A 37 6.19 18.00 -21.45
N ALA A 38 5.95 18.06 -20.13
CA ALA A 38 5.75 19.33 -19.41
C ALA A 38 7.01 20.22 -19.43
N GLY A 39 8.22 19.63 -19.51
CA GLY A 39 9.47 20.37 -19.71
C GLY A 39 9.51 21.07 -21.06
N ALA A 40 9.25 20.35 -22.15
CA ALA A 40 9.20 20.93 -23.50
C ALA A 40 8.13 22.04 -23.61
N LEU A 41 6.92 21.78 -23.09
CA LEU A 41 5.82 22.75 -23.14
C LEU A 41 6.07 24.00 -22.27
N LYS A 42 6.82 23.88 -21.17
CA LYS A 42 7.26 25.05 -20.36
C LYS A 42 8.25 25.95 -21.10
N LEU A 43 9.07 25.39 -21.98
CA LEU A 43 10.00 26.14 -22.83
C LEU A 43 9.27 26.80 -24.02
N LEU A 44 8.27 26.12 -24.58
CA LEU A 44 7.48 26.61 -25.70
C LEU A 44 6.48 27.72 -25.31
N LYS A 45 5.78 27.58 -24.17
CA LYS A 45 4.68 28.48 -23.79
C LYS A 45 5.02 29.98 -23.84
N PRO A 46 6.15 30.47 -23.28
CA PRO A 46 6.48 31.89 -23.30
C PRO A 46 6.66 32.46 -24.73
N LEU A 47 7.14 31.63 -25.67
CA LEU A 47 7.28 32.03 -27.07
C LEU A 47 5.92 32.18 -27.75
N LEU A 48 4.96 31.30 -27.42
CA LEU A 48 3.59 31.41 -27.90
C LEU A 48 2.87 32.63 -27.29
N ASP A 49 3.09 32.91 -26.00
CA ASP A 49 2.58 34.12 -25.34
C ASP A 49 3.09 35.39 -26.05
N GLU A 50 4.40 35.49 -26.33
CA GLU A 50 5.00 36.61 -27.09
C GLU A 50 4.36 36.78 -28.47
N VAL A 51 4.18 35.70 -29.24
CA VAL A 51 3.61 35.74 -30.60
C VAL A 51 2.18 36.28 -30.62
N VAL A 52 1.36 35.86 -29.64
CA VAL A 52 -0.03 36.34 -29.47
C VAL A 52 -0.06 37.82 -29.07
N ASP A 53 0.83 38.27 -28.19
CA ASP A 53 0.88 39.66 -27.73
C ASP A 53 1.40 40.62 -28.81
N TYR A 54 2.39 40.21 -29.62
CA TYR A 54 2.95 41.02 -30.70
C TYR A 54 2.10 41.05 -31.99
N LYS A 55 1.03 40.25 -32.09
CA LYS A 55 0.15 40.14 -33.27
C LYS A 55 0.92 39.90 -34.57
N ILE A 56 1.93 39.03 -34.54
CA ILE A 56 2.68 38.64 -35.72
C ILE A 56 1.70 38.02 -36.74
N PRO A 57 1.71 38.39 -38.03
CA PRO A 57 0.84 37.77 -39.03
C PRO A 57 1.12 36.26 -39.09
N LEU A 58 0.13 35.47 -38.66
CA LEU A 58 0.28 34.03 -38.50
C LEU A 58 0.28 33.35 -39.88
N ASP A 59 1.27 32.50 -40.10
CA ASP A 59 1.30 31.58 -41.23
C ASP A 59 0.19 30.51 -41.06
N GLU A 60 -0.43 30.09 -42.15
CA GLU A 60 -1.38 28.97 -42.16
C GLU A 60 -0.70 27.68 -41.66
N VAL A 61 0.60 27.54 -41.93
CA VAL A 61 1.44 26.44 -41.43
C VAL A 61 1.57 26.48 -39.90
N LEU A 62 1.73 27.67 -39.31
CA LEU A 62 1.89 27.80 -37.84
C LEU A 62 0.59 27.45 -37.11
N ASN A 63 -0.56 27.91 -37.62
CA ASN A 63 -1.87 27.58 -37.07
C ASN A 63 -2.08 26.06 -37.02
N LYS A 64 -1.78 25.38 -38.13
CA LYS A 64 -1.94 23.93 -38.25
C LYS A 64 -1.07 23.13 -37.28
N GLU A 65 0.21 23.50 -37.12
CA GLU A 65 1.09 22.85 -36.13
C GLU A 65 0.64 23.13 -34.68
N CYS A 66 0.04 24.30 -34.42
CA CYS A 66 -0.55 24.60 -33.11
C CYS A 66 -1.82 23.78 -32.84
N GLU A 67 -2.67 23.55 -33.85
CA GLU A 67 -3.84 22.65 -33.74
C GLU A 67 -3.41 21.20 -33.51
N GLU A 68 -2.41 20.71 -34.22
CA GLU A 68 -1.88 19.35 -34.02
C GLU A 68 -1.27 19.20 -32.61
N LEU A 69 -0.49 20.17 -32.14
CA LEU A 69 0.04 20.13 -30.77
C LEU A 69 -1.07 20.22 -29.71
N ASP A 70 -2.12 21.03 -29.91
CA ASP A 70 -3.25 21.12 -28.96
C ASP A 70 -3.98 19.79 -28.82
N MET A 71 -4.25 19.10 -29.94
CA MET A 71 -4.84 17.77 -29.93
C MET A 71 -3.99 16.78 -29.14
N VAL A 72 -2.67 16.73 -29.40
CA VAL A 72 -1.76 15.78 -28.72
C VAL A 72 -1.60 16.12 -27.22
N VAL A 73 -1.56 17.39 -26.85
CA VAL A 73 -1.54 17.83 -25.45
C VAL A 73 -2.83 17.45 -24.73
N ASN A 74 -3.98 17.55 -25.40
CA ASN A 74 -5.26 17.13 -24.84
C ASN A 74 -5.39 15.59 -24.74
N GLU A 75 -4.92 14.83 -25.74
CA GLU A 75 -4.84 13.36 -25.68
C GLU A 75 -3.96 12.91 -24.49
N ALA A 76 -2.79 13.52 -24.32
CA ALA A 76 -1.90 13.25 -23.18
C ALA A 76 -2.55 13.63 -21.84
N ARG A 77 -3.26 14.76 -21.77
CA ARG A 77 -4.03 15.20 -20.58
C ARG A 77 -5.10 14.17 -20.20
N GLU A 78 -5.92 13.74 -21.16
CA GLU A 78 -7.01 12.79 -20.93
C GLU A 78 -6.51 11.41 -20.53
N PHE A 79 -5.40 10.94 -21.09
CA PHE A 79 -4.78 9.70 -20.61
C PHE A 79 -4.32 9.82 -19.15
N MET A 80 -3.68 10.94 -18.77
CA MET A 80 -3.23 11.18 -17.39
C MET A 80 -4.38 11.37 -16.38
N GLU A 81 -5.51 11.92 -16.79
CA GLU A 81 -6.71 12.04 -15.96
C GLU A 81 -7.38 10.68 -15.71
N ASN A 82 -7.35 9.78 -16.70
CA ASN A 82 -7.93 8.44 -16.62
C ASN A 82 -6.99 7.36 -16.07
N TRP A 83 -5.69 7.67 -15.94
CA TRP A 83 -4.67 6.71 -15.52
C TRP A 83 -4.88 6.24 -14.06
N SER A 84 -4.61 4.97 -13.77
CA SER A 84 -4.67 4.44 -12.39
C SER A 84 -3.60 3.38 -12.08
N PRO A 85 -3.20 3.19 -10.80
CA PRO A 85 -2.21 2.17 -10.39
C PRO A 85 -2.59 0.70 -10.64
N LYS A 86 -3.74 0.45 -11.28
CA LYS A 86 -4.21 -0.86 -11.71
C LYS A 86 -4.11 -1.06 -13.23
N MET A 87 -3.57 -0.08 -13.95
CA MET A 87 -3.28 -0.16 -15.38
C MET A 87 -1.92 -0.83 -15.63
N SER A 88 -1.76 -1.43 -16.81
CA SER A 88 -0.52 -2.09 -17.20
C SER A 88 0.59 -1.06 -17.36
N LYS A 89 1.76 -1.33 -16.79
CA LYS A 89 2.97 -0.51 -17.00
C LYS A 89 3.40 -0.53 -18.46
N ILE A 90 3.31 -1.70 -19.11
CA ILE A 90 3.66 -1.87 -20.54
C ILE A 90 2.68 -1.09 -21.42
N PHE A 91 1.36 -1.23 -21.21
CA PHE A 91 0.36 -0.46 -21.95
C PHE A 91 0.56 1.05 -21.76
N SER A 92 0.80 1.46 -20.52
CA SER A 92 1.02 2.88 -20.18
C SER A 92 2.17 3.49 -20.99
N VAL A 93 3.32 2.79 -21.05
CA VAL A 93 4.49 3.24 -21.81
C VAL A 93 4.25 3.21 -23.32
N LEU A 94 3.56 2.18 -23.84
CA LEU A 94 3.18 2.10 -25.25
C LEU A 94 2.24 3.23 -25.72
N HIS A 95 1.61 3.94 -24.77
CA HIS A 95 0.75 5.09 -25.08
C HIS A 95 1.41 6.43 -24.71
N SER A 96 2.18 6.53 -23.63
CA SER A 96 2.86 7.77 -23.23
C SER A 96 4.09 8.14 -24.07
N GLU A 97 4.92 7.17 -24.48
CA GLU A 97 6.12 7.46 -25.30
C GLU A 97 5.78 8.07 -26.68
N PRO A 98 4.78 7.58 -27.45
CA PRO A 98 4.37 8.21 -28.70
C PRO A 98 3.89 9.66 -28.54
N LEU A 99 3.10 9.94 -27.50
CA LEU A 99 2.60 11.29 -27.22
C LEU A 99 3.73 12.24 -26.84
N MET A 100 4.72 11.75 -26.06
CA MET A 100 5.92 12.52 -25.73
C MET A 100 6.72 12.88 -26.97
N MET A 101 6.95 11.90 -27.86
CA MET A 101 7.66 12.11 -29.12
C MET A 101 6.96 13.15 -30.00
N LYS A 102 5.63 13.06 -30.15
CA LYS A 102 4.84 14.04 -30.92
C LYS A 102 4.91 15.44 -30.31
N ILE A 103 4.73 15.57 -28.99
CA ILE A 103 4.83 16.86 -28.29
C ILE A 103 6.22 17.49 -28.52
N GLN A 104 7.29 16.71 -28.43
CA GLN A 104 8.65 17.19 -28.69
C GLN A 104 8.84 17.60 -30.16
N SER A 105 8.40 16.79 -31.13
CA SER A 105 8.57 17.11 -32.56
C SER A 105 7.77 18.33 -32.99
N SER A 106 6.49 18.44 -32.60
CA SER A 106 5.66 19.60 -32.94
C SER A 106 6.12 20.85 -32.21
N SER A 107 6.62 20.75 -30.97
CA SER A 107 7.25 21.89 -30.29
C SER A 107 8.50 22.39 -31.03
N LEU A 108 9.33 21.48 -31.55
CA LEU A 108 10.50 21.83 -32.36
C LEU A 108 10.12 22.45 -33.72
N GLU A 109 9.11 21.92 -34.41
CA GLU A 109 8.66 22.48 -35.69
C GLU A 109 8.04 23.87 -35.50
N ILE A 110 7.22 24.07 -34.45
CA ILE A 110 6.74 25.41 -34.07
C ILE A 110 7.92 26.35 -33.82
N CYS A 111 8.95 25.95 -33.07
CA CYS A 111 10.15 26.77 -32.90
C CYS A 111 10.88 27.05 -34.22
N HIS A 112 10.98 26.09 -35.14
CA HIS A 112 11.57 26.30 -36.47
C HIS A 112 10.75 27.27 -37.35
N ILE A 113 9.41 27.26 -37.23
CA ILE A 113 8.53 28.21 -37.93
C ILE A 113 8.68 29.59 -37.30
N LEU A 114 8.63 29.71 -35.97
CA LEU A 114 8.83 30.97 -35.26
C LEU A 114 10.20 31.59 -35.55
N TYR A 115 11.27 30.79 -35.62
CA TYR A 115 12.60 31.26 -35.98
C TYR A 115 12.66 31.81 -37.43
N ARG A 116 11.96 31.16 -38.38
CA ARG A 116 11.83 31.66 -39.77
C ARG A 116 11.03 32.96 -39.85
N LEU A 117 9.92 33.07 -39.12
CA LEU A 117 9.10 34.28 -39.08
C LEU A 117 9.88 35.45 -38.43
N LEU A 118 10.57 35.22 -37.32
CA LEU A 118 11.35 36.24 -36.62
C LEU A 118 12.57 36.73 -37.40
N GLN A 119 13.17 35.93 -38.29
CA GLN A 119 14.23 36.40 -39.21
C GLN A 119 13.77 37.56 -40.12
N SER A 120 12.46 37.71 -40.35
CA SER A 120 11.90 38.83 -41.13
C SER A 120 11.64 40.09 -40.29
N SER A 121 11.84 40.04 -38.97
CA SER A 121 11.56 41.11 -38.00
C SER A 121 12.84 41.68 -37.37
N PRO A 122 12.95 43.00 -37.13
CA PRO A 122 14.19 43.63 -36.62
C PRO A 122 14.49 43.40 -35.12
N SER A 123 13.91 42.38 -34.48
CA SER A 123 13.96 42.14 -33.03
C SER A 123 14.87 40.98 -32.62
N ASN A 124 16.14 41.27 -32.34
CA ASN A 124 17.18 40.27 -32.03
C ASN A 124 16.96 39.46 -30.72
N SER A 125 16.15 39.95 -29.78
CA SER A 125 15.96 39.31 -28.46
C SER A 125 15.24 37.97 -28.57
N SER A 126 14.06 37.93 -29.20
CA SER A 126 13.23 36.73 -29.28
C SER A 126 13.86 35.63 -30.14
N MET A 127 14.73 35.96 -31.10
CA MET A 127 15.50 34.96 -31.85
C MET A 127 16.40 34.10 -30.94
N SER A 128 17.06 34.72 -29.95
CA SER A 128 17.91 34.00 -29.00
C SER A 128 17.11 33.08 -28.07
N ALA A 129 15.90 33.50 -27.68
CA ALA A 129 14.99 32.71 -26.86
C ALA A 129 14.45 31.48 -27.61
N VAL A 130 14.07 31.62 -28.89
CA VAL A 130 13.66 30.49 -29.74
C VAL A 130 14.81 29.51 -29.94
N GLN A 131 16.03 30.00 -30.24
CA GLN A 131 17.20 29.14 -30.43
C GLN A 131 17.59 28.38 -29.16
N HIS A 132 17.50 29.02 -27.98
CA HIS A 132 17.68 28.36 -26.69
C HIS A 132 16.60 27.30 -26.43
N CYS A 133 15.33 27.60 -26.70
CA CYS A 133 14.22 26.65 -26.57
C CYS A 133 14.44 25.39 -27.44
N MET A 134 14.83 25.56 -28.70
CA MET A 134 15.18 24.44 -29.59
C MET A 134 16.30 23.57 -29.04
N GLN A 135 17.37 24.18 -28.53
CA GLN A 135 18.51 23.46 -27.97
C GLN A 135 18.10 22.68 -26.71
N GLU A 136 17.37 23.30 -25.79
CA GLU A 136 16.91 22.65 -24.55
C GLU A 136 15.94 21.50 -24.85
N ILE A 137 14.98 21.66 -25.76
CA ILE A 137 14.06 20.57 -26.15
C ILE A 137 14.84 19.41 -26.77
N HIS A 138 15.84 19.68 -27.62
CA HIS A 138 16.72 18.65 -28.20
C HIS A 138 17.61 17.97 -27.15
N CYS A 139 17.96 18.65 -26.05
CA CYS A 139 18.78 18.11 -24.96
C CYS A 139 18.01 17.23 -23.95
N LEU A 140 16.68 17.12 -24.06
CA LEU A 140 15.85 16.25 -23.22
C LEU A 140 16.17 14.76 -23.47
N LYS A 141 17.05 14.19 -22.65
CA LYS A 141 17.52 12.80 -22.76
C LYS A 141 16.37 11.79 -22.68
N GLN A 142 16.19 11.01 -23.75
CA GLN A 142 15.17 9.97 -23.84
C GLN A 142 15.73 8.57 -23.53
N GLU A 143 14.97 7.80 -22.76
CA GLU A 143 15.13 6.35 -22.62
C GLU A 143 13.95 5.70 -23.36
N ARG A 144 14.22 4.79 -24.30
CA ARG A 144 13.21 4.29 -25.25
C ARG A 144 12.78 2.87 -24.90
N ILE A 145 11.90 2.75 -23.91
CA ILE A 145 11.38 1.46 -23.48
C ILE A 145 10.46 0.90 -24.58
N MET A 146 9.69 1.73 -25.29
CA MET A 146 8.91 1.32 -26.47
C MET A 146 9.79 0.71 -27.58
N GLU A 147 10.99 1.24 -27.79
CA GLU A 147 11.92 0.68 -28.79
C GLU A 147 12.41 -0.71 -28.36
N HIS A 148 12.67 -0.91 -27.06
CA HIS A 148 12.98 -2.23 -26.50
C HIS A 148 11.80 -3.19 -26.56
N ILE A 149 10.57 -2.75 -26.24
CA ILE A 149 9.34 -3.53 -26.40
C ILE A 149 9.16 -3.97 -27.86
N THR A 150 9.24 -3.04 -28.80
CA THR A 150 9.05 -3.32 -30.24
C THR A 150 10.16 -4.22 -30.82
N LYS A 151 11.39 -4.12 -30.31
CA LYS A 151 12.49 -5.04 -30.69
C LYS A 151 12.33 -6.42 -30.05
N ALA A 152 11.94 -6.49 -28.78
CA ALA A 152 11.65 -7.75 -28.11
C ALA A 152 10.53 -8.52 -28.82
N MET A 153 9.48 -7.81 -29.25
CA MET A 153 8.36 -8.36 -30.01
C MET A 153 8.75 -8.82 -31.44
N ARG A 154 9.62 -8.10 -32.14
CA ARG A 154 10.13 -8.55 -33.46
C ARG A 154 10.99 -9.81 -33.35
N GLY A 155 11.76 -9.95 -32.26
CA GLY A 155 12.49 -11.17 -31.92
C GLY A 155 11.60 -12.37 -31.53
N LEU A 156 10.27 -12.26 -31.61
CA LEU A 156 9.33 -13.39 -31.46
C LEU A 156 8.99 -14.06 -32.79
N GLN A 157 9.34 -13.46 -33.93
CA GLN A 157 9.10 -14.00 -35.27
C GLN A 157 10.33 -14.71 -35.86
N ASP A 158 11.53 -14.40 -35.36
CA ASP A 158 12.79 -15.07 -35.71
C ASP A 158 13.30 -15.87 -34.51
N ASP A 159 13.52 -17.18 -34.70
CA ASP A 159 13.89 -18.18 -33.69
C ASP A 159 15.35 -18.04 -33.16
N THR A 160 15.93 -16.83 -33.18
CA THR A 160 17.33 -16.57 -32.82
C THR A 160 17.53 -15.80 -31.52
N ILE A 161 18.49 -16.31 -30.75
CA ILE A 161 18.86 -16.03 -29.34
C ILE A 161 19.41 -14.59 -29.15
N ARG A 162 18.61 -13.56 -29.44
CA ARG A 162 19.01 -12.13 -29.33
C ARG A 162 18.01 -11.23 -28.60
N CYS A 163 16.95 -11.80 -28.03
CA CYS A 163 15.87 -11.05 -27.40
C CYS A 163 16.09 -10.75 -25.89
N THR A 164 16.95 -11.53 -25.21
CA THR A 164 17.16 -11.45 -23.75
C THR A 164 17.51 -10.05 -23.27
N ASP A 165 18.45 -9.34 -23.92
CA ASP A 165 18.90 -8.02 -23.49
C ASP A 165 17.79 -6.96 -23.55
N HIS A 166 16.83 -7.11 -24.48
CA HIS A 166 15.67 -6.22 -24.56
C HIS A 166 14.64 -6.57 -23.50
N LEU A 167 14.40 -7.85 -23.22
CA LEU A 167 13.53 -8.28 -22.13
C LEU A 167 14.07 -7.84 -20.76
N VAL A 168 15.38 -7.99 -20.50
CA VAL A 168 16.04 -7.50 -19.27
C VAL A 168 15.83 -6.00 -19.09
N LYS A 169 16.07 -5.19 -20.13
CA LYS A 169 15.82 -3.74 -20.05
C LYS A 169 14.37 -3.39 -19.78
N ILE A 170 13.41 -4.11 -20.37
CA ILE A 170 11.98 -3.91 -20.07
C ILE A 170 11.68 -4.26 -18.60
N ILE A 171 12.24 -5.36 -18.09
CA ILE A 171 12.07 -5.82 -16.72
C ILE A 171 12.63 -4.79 -15.72
N GLU A 172 13.82 -4.27 -15.97
CA GLU A 172 14.49 -3.25 -15.16
C GLU A 172 13.74 -1.92 -15.20
N SER A 173 13.52 -1.35 -16.39
CA SER A 173 12.90 -0.03 -16.56
C SER A 173 11.45 0.04 -16.06
N LEU A 174 10.68 -1.05 -16.16
CA LEU A 174 9.29 -1.11 -15.65
C LEU A 174 9.19 -1.64 -14.21
N GLY A 175 10.30 -2.07 -13.61
CA GLY A 175 10.30 -2.71 -12.29
C GLY A 175 9.40 -3.95 -12.25
N LEU A 176 9.56 -4.84 -13.22
CA LEU A 176 8.87 -6.14 -13.31
C LEU A 176 9.76 -7.28 -12.76
N THR A 177 10.61 -6.95 -11.79
CA THR A 177 11.70 -7.78 -11.26
C THR A 177 11.27 -8.88 -10.29
N SER A 178 9.98 -9.05 -10.03
CA SER A 178 9.47 -10.12 -9.17
C SER A 178 8.21 -10.76 -9.72
N ASN A 179 8.02 -12.02 -9.36
CA ASN A 179 6.83 -12.81 -9.64
C ASN A 179 5.53 -12.12 -9.21
N GLN A 180 5.54 -11.38 -8.10
CA GLN A 180 4.39 -10.61 -7.64
C GLN A 180 4.08 -9.40 -8.54
N GLU A 181 5.09 -8.72 -9.08
CA GLU A 181 4.92 -7.62 -10.04
C GLU A 181 4.44 -8.15 -11.40
N LEU A 182 4.98 -9.27 -11.88
CA LEU A 182 4.52 -9.94 -13.11
C LEU A 182 3.07 -10.44 -13.01
N LEU A 183 2.64 -10.87 -11.83
CA LEU A 183 1.24 -11.22 -11.58
C LEU A 183 0.33 -9.98 -11.58
N LYS A 184 0.74 -8.87 -10.95
CA LYS A 184 -0.01 -7.59 -10.99
C LYS A 184 -0.15 -7.10 -12.44
N GLU A 185 0.93 -7.14 -13.21
CA GLU A 185 0.95 -6.71 -14.61
C GLU A 185 0.02 -7.57 -15.48
N SER A 186 0.06 -8.91 -15.36
CA SER A 186 -0.86 -9.79 -16.09
C SER A 186 -2.34 -9.56 -15.72
N LEU A 187 -2.65 -9.28 -14.46
CA LEU A 187 -4.01 -8.92 -14.03
C LEU A 187 -4.45 -7.57 -14.61
N ALA A 188 -3.54 -6.61 -14.73
CA ALA A 188 -3.81 -5.28 -15.26
C ALA A 188 -4.13 -5.30 -16.77
N VAL A 189 -3.29 -5.98 -17.57
CA VAL A 189 -3.51 -6.11 -19.02
C VAL A 189 -4.81 -6.83 -19.32
N GLU A 190 -5.14 -7.90 -18.59
CA GLU A 190 -6.39 -8.63 -18.83
C GLU A 190 -7.62 -7.77 -18.48
N MET A 191 -7.53 -6.93 -17.45
CA MET A 191 -8.57 -5.94 -17.13
C MET A 191 -8.75 -4.89 -18.22
N GLU A 192 -7.66 -4.44 -18.84
CA GLU A 192 -7.69 -3.50 -19.96
C GLU A 192 -8.26 -4.14 -21.23
N ARG A 193 -7.94 -5.41 -21.49
CA ARG A 193 -8.53 -6.19 -22.60
C ARG A 193 -10.04 -6.31 -22.48
N ILE A 194 -10.56 -6.68 -21.32
CA ILE A 194 -12.02 -6.76 -21.09
C ILE A 194 -12.70 -5.38 -21.23
N ARG A 195 -12.01 -4.28 -20.89
CA ARG A 195 -12.52 -2.92 -21.16
C ARG A 195 -12.54 -2.61 -22.66
N ALA A 196 -11.47 -2.94 -23.40
CA ALA A 196 -11.38 -2.73 -24.84
C ALA A 196 -12.45 -3.53 -25.61
N GLU A 197 -12.70 -4.79 -25.22
CA GLU A 197 -13.74 -5.67 -25.78
C GLU A 197 -15.15 -5.08 -25.56
N ARG A 198 -15.47 -4.62 -24.34
CA ARG A 198 -16.75 -3.97 -24.05
C ARG A 198 -16.97 -2.70 -24.87
N ASN A 199 -15.89 -1.96 -25.13
CA ASN A 199 -15.92 -0.71 -25.90
C ASN A 199 -15.83 -0.94 -27.43
N GLN A 200 -15.86 -2.20 -27.89
CA GLN A 200 -15.75 -2.61 -29.31
C GLN A 200 -14.50 -2.09 -30.04
N ASN A 201 -13.45 -1.70 -29.30
CA ASN A 201 -12.25 -1.12 -29.87
C ASN A 201 -11.29 -2.24 -30.32
N LYS A 202 -11.47 -2.69 -31.57
CA LYS A 202 -10.75 -3.84 -32.13
C LYS A 202 -9.23 -3.64 -32.12
N GLY A 203 -8.73 -2.45 -32.47
CA GLY A 203 -7.29 -2.15 -32.46
C GLY A 203 -6.66 -2.24 -31.06
N HIS A 204 -7.39 -1.81 -30.03
CA HIS A 204 -6.93 -1.97 -28.65
C HIS A 204 -6.97 -3.44 -28.20
N SER A 205 -7.96 -4.23 -28.64
CA SER A 205 -8.00 -5.67 -28.32
C SER A 205 -6.77 -6.41 -28.88
N ASP A 206 -6.38 -6.12 -30.11
CA ASP A 206 -5.16 -6.67 -30.72
C ASP A 206 -3.91 -6.19 -29.96
N GLN A 207 -3.80 -4.89 -29.63
CA GLN A 207 -2.73 -4.34 -28.79
C GLN A 207 -2.61 -5.06 -27.43
N MET A 208 -3.73 -5.35 -26.77
CA MET A 208 -3.72 -6.06 -25.48
C MET A 208 -3.24 -7.50 -25.64
N ASN A 209 -3.69 -8.23 -26.68
CA ASN A 209 -3.21 -9.58 -26.95
C ASN A 209 -1.68 -9.62 -27.13
N TYR A 210 -1.11 -8.65 -27.86
CA TYR A 210 0.35 -8.51 -28.00
C TYR A 210 1.07 -8.27 -26.66
N ILE A 211 0.49 -7.51 -25.73
CA ILE A 211 1.08 -7.28 -24.40
C ILE A 211 1.01 -8.57 -23.55
N VAL A 212 -0.09 -9.33 -23.60
CA VAL A 212 -0.17 -10.62 -22.89
C VAL A 212 0.89 -11.61 -23.43
N ASP A 213 1.13 -11.63 -24.73
CA ASP A 213 2.21 -12.43 -25.34
C ASP A 213 3.58 -12.00 -24.82
N LEU A 214 3.88 -10.69 -24.81
CA LEU A 214 5.14 -10.16 -24.28
C LEU A 214 5.35 -10.55 -22.81
N ILE A 215 4.32 -10.48 -21.97
CA ILE A 215 4.43 -10.88 -20.56
C ILE A 215 4.71 -12.38 -20.41
N SER A 216 4.17 -13.23 -21.28
CA SER A 216 4.54 -14.66 -21.30
C SER A 216 6.04 -14.83 -21.57
N HIS A 217 6.60 -14.10 -22.53
CA HIS A 217 8.02 -14.15 -22.85
C HIS A 217 8.91 -13.53 -21.75
N ILE A 218 8.43 -12.50 -21.06
CA ILE A 218 9.10 -11.95 -19.87
C ILE A 218 9.14 -13.01 -18.76
N ARG A 219 8.04 -13.73 -18.51
CA ARG A 219 7.99 -14.86 -17.55
C ARG A 219 8.98 -15.97 -17.93
N ASP A 220 9.00 -16.39 -19.20
CA ASP A 220 9.95 -17.40 -19.70
C ASP A 220 11.42 -16.92 -19.65
N CYS A 221 11.65 -15.62 -19.80
CA CYS A 221 12.97 -14.99 -19.64
C CYS A 221 13.40 -15.01 -18.16
N MET A 222 12.49 -14.66 -17.24
CA MET A 222 12.75 -14.72 -15.81
C MET A 222 13.05 -16.15 -15.34
N LEU A 223 12.34 -17.17 -15.84
CA LEU A 223 12.66 -18.58 -15.59
C LEU A 223 14.05 -19.01 -16.11
N LYS A 224 14.63 -18.29 -17.07
CA LYS A 224 16.02 -18.50 -17.56
C LYS A 224 17.05 -17.71 -16.75
N ILE A 225 16.68 -16.54 -16.23
CA ILE A 225 17.52 -15.65 -15.43
C ILE A 225 17.60 -16.11 -13.95
N GLU A 226 16.51 -16.62 -13.37
CA GLU A 226 16.45 -17.29 -12.05
C GLU A 226 17.28 -18.60 -11.97
N ARG A 227 18.18 -18.86 -12.93
CA ARG A 227 19.16 -19.95 -12.88
C ARG A 227 20.39 -19.63 -12.01
N PHE A 228 20.46 -18.46 -11.39
CA PHE A 228 21.39 -18.16 -10.31
C PHE A 228 20.67 -17.86 -8.99
N GLU A 229 21.13 -18.54 -7.94
CA GLU A 229 20.90 -18.23 -6.52
C GLU A 229 19.51 -18.49 -5.91
N ALA A 230 18.95 -19.67 -6.17
CA ALA A 230 18.19 -20.36 -5.13
C ALA A 230 19.17 -20.91 -4.08
N THR A 231 19.09 -20.43 -2.84
CA THR A 231 20.08 -20.63 -1.76
C THR A 231 20.11 -22.06 -1.17
N SER A 232 19.42 -23.01 -1.80
CA SER A 232 19.45 -24.45 -1.55
C SER A 232 19.86 -25.29 -2.78
N GLY A 233 20.15 -24.67 -3.93
CA GLY A 233 20.76 -25.30 -5.11
C GLY A 233 19.87 -26.20 -5.97
N VAL A 234 18.64 -26.54 -5.55
CA VAL A 234 17.75 -27.43 -6.30
C VAL A 234 16.76 -26.64 -7.17
N PRO A 235 16.74 -26.83 -8.51
CA PRO A 235 15.80 -26.13 -9.39
C PRO A 235 14.40 -26.75 -9.34
N ILE A 236 13.37 -25.93 -9.03
CA ILE A 236 11.97 -26.39 -9.00
C ILE A 236 11.53 -26.83 -10.41
N PRO A 237 11.03 -28.07 -10.60
CA PRO A 237 10.51 -28.57 -11.88
C PRO A 237 9.36 -27.71 -12.43
N PRO A 238 9.31 -27.42 -13.75
CA PRO A 238 8.29 -26.53 -14.32
C PRO A 238 6.84 -26.95 -14.08
N TYR A 239 6.57 -28.26 -13.95
CA TYR A 239 5.23 -28.80 -13.70
C TYR A 239 4.77 -28.69 -12.24
N PHE A 240 5.66 -28.35 -11.30
CA PHE A 240 5.33 -28.01 -9.91
C PHE A 240 5.19 -26.51 -9.66
N ARG A 241 5.51 -25.67 -10.66
CA ARG A 241 5.35 -24.21 -10.59
C ARG A 241 3.92 -23.81 -10.94
N CYS A 242 3.36 -22.86 -10.22
CA CYS A 242 2.10 -22.21 -10.56
C CYS A 242 2.31 -21.38 -11.85
N PRO A 243 1.51 -21.56 -12.92
CA PRO A 243 1.69 -20.74 -14.12
C PRO A 243 1.36 -19.25 -13.94
N LEU A 244 0.67 -18.87 -12.85
CA LEU A 244 0.35 -17.48 -12.54
C LEU A 244 1.47 -16.76 -11.77
N SER A 245 2.07 -17.41 -10.77
CA SER A 245 3.11 -16.80 -9.91
C SER A 245 4.53 -17.34 -10.16
N LEU A 246 4.73 -18.36 -10.99
CA LEU A 246 6.01 -19.06 -11.21
C LEU A 246 6.64 -19.74 -9.98
N GLU A 247 6.05 -19.55 -8.79
CA GLU A 247 6.42 -20.16 -7.51
C GLU A 247 5.94 -21.62 -7.40
N LEU A 248 6.52 -22.38 -6.46
CA LEU A 248 6.07 -23.74 -6.10
C LEU A 248 4.62 -23.72 -5.60
N MET A 249 3.77 -24.63 -6.11
CA MET A 249 2.39 -24.77 -5.63
C MET A 249 2.36 -25.49 -4.26
N ILE A 250 1.69 -24.91 -3.27
CA ILE A 250 1.54 -25.47 -1.92
C ILE A 250 0.10 -25.99 -1.69
N ASP A 251 -0.89 -25.34 -2.32
CA ASP A 251 -2.27 -25.79 -2.44
C ASP A 251 -2.70 -25.78 -3.93
N PRO A 252 -2.22 -26.75 -4.74
CA PRO A 252 -2.56 -26.84 -6.15
C PRO A 252 -4.04 -27.16 -6.38
N VAL A 253 -4.67 -26.41 -7.28
CA VAL A 253 -6.07 -26.55 -7.69
C VAL A 253 -6.22 -26.55 -9.21
N ILE A 254 -7.16 -27.34 -9.72
CA ILE A 254 -7.56 -27.40 -11.13
C ILE A 254 -8.73 -26.43 -11.38
N VAL A 255 -8.64 -25.68 -12.48
CA VAL A 255 -9.75 -24.89 -13.04
C VAL A 255 -10.47 -25.64 -14.18
N ALA A 256 -11.59 -25.11 -14.67
CA ALA A 256 -12.41 -25.76 -15.72
C ALA A 256 -11.65 -26.13 -17.02
N SER A 257 -10.52 -25.48 -17.34
CA SER A 257 -9.66 -25.81 -18.50
C SER A 257 -8.68 -26.97 -18.25
N GLY A 258 -8.74 -27.62 -17.07
CA GLY A 258 -7.82 -28.69 -16.67
C GLY A 258 -6.43 -28.22 -16.23
N GLN A 259 -6.09 -26.94 -16.35
CA GLN A 259 -4.82 -26.40 -15.85
C GLN A 259 -4.81 -26.34 -14.32
N THR A 260 -3.64 -26.62 -13.73
CA THR A 260 -3.41 -26.54 -12.28
C THR A 260 -2.67 -25.25 -11.92
N TYR A 261 -3.07 -24.62 -10.81
CA TYR A 261 -2.52 -23.39 -10.25
C TYR A 261 -2.46 -23.49 -8.72
N GLU A 262 -1.58 -22.74 -8.07
CA GLU A 262 -1.69 -22.40 -6.64
C GLU A 262 -3.01 -21.64 -6.35
N ARG A 263 -3.80 -22.12 -5.38
CA ARG A 263 -5.13 -21.60 -5.03
C ARG A 263 -5.14 -20.09 -4.83
N VAL A 264 -4.22 -19.54 -4.03
CA VAL A 264 -4.31 -18.12 -3.63
C VAL A 264 -4.20 -17.16 -4.82
N PHE A 265 -3.45 -17.53 -5.86
CA PHE A 265 -3.26 -16.69 -7.04
C PHE A 265 -4.40 -16.84 -8.06
N ILE A 266 -4.89 -18.07 -8.29
CA ILE A 266 -6.01 -18.28 -9.22
C ILE A 266 -7.35 -17.86 -8.63
N GLN A 267 -7.56 -17.99 -7.31
CA GLN A 267 -8.73 -17.43 -6.64
C GLN A 267 -8.74 -15.91 -6.82
N LYS A 268 -7.63 -15.23 -6.58
CA LYS A 268 -7.49 -13.78 -6.82
C LYS A 268 -7.80 -13.39 -8.28
N TRP A 269 -7.38 -14.18 -9.25
CA TRP A 269 -7.72 -13.97 -10.67
C TRP A 269 -9.24 -14.04 -10.92
N LEU A 270 -9.91 -15.06 -10.36
CA LEU A 270 -11.36 -15.25 -10.48
C LEU A 270 -12.17 -14.21 -9.68
N ASP A 271 -11.71 -13.80 -8.51
CA ASP A 271 -12.34 -12.76 -7.66
C ASP A 271 -12.39 -11.39 -8.37
N HIS A 272 -11.48 -11.16 -9.33
CA HIS A 272 -11.47 -9.99 -10.19
C HIS A 272 -12.49 -10.09 -11.34
N GLY A 273 -13.19 -11.22 -11.51
CA GLY A 273 -14.17 -11.47 -12.57
C GLY A 273 -13.56 -11.99 -13.87
N LEU A 274 -12.30 -12.43 -13.86
CA LEU A 274 -11.58 -12.91 -15.04
C LEU A 274 -11.92 -14.38 -15.33
N ASN A 275 -13.03 -14.61 -16.04
CA ASN A 275 -13.55 -15.96 -16.35
C ASN A 275 -12.79 -16.68 -17.49
N ILE A 276 -11.50 -16.45 -17.64
CA ILE A 276 -10.63 -17.12 -18.61
C ILE A 276 -9.49 -17.84 -17.90
N CYS A 277 -8.96 -18.89 -18.53
CA CYS A 277 -7.77 -19.58 -18.08
C CYS A 277 -6.52 -18.72 -18.36
N PRO A 278 -5.70 -18.34 -17.34
CA PRO A 278 -4.52 -17.52 -17.55
C PRO A 278 -3.48 -18.09 -18.53
N LYS A 279 -3.43 -19.43 -18.68
CA LYS A 279 -2.43 -20.13 -19.50
C LYS A 279 -2.93 -20.56 -20.87
N THR A 280 -4.17 -21.05 -20.97
CA THR A 280 -4.75 -21.49 -22.27
C THR A 280 -5.59 -20.42 -22.94
N ARG A 281 -5.87 -19.29 -22.27
CA ARG A 281 -6.77 -18.20 -22.68
C ARG A 281 -8.22 -18.62 -23.02
N GLN A 282 -8.57 -19.88 -22.77
CA GLN A 282 -9.93 -20.41 -22.95
C GLN A 282 -10.87 -19.87 -21.87
N THR A 283 -12.08 -19.49 -22.25
CA THR A 283 -13.17 -19.17 -21.31
C THR A 283 -13.46 -20.37 -20.42
N LEU A 284 -13.50 -20.15 -19.11
CA LEU A 284 -13.80 -21.18 -18.12
C LEU A 284 -15.30 -21.43 -18.07
N ALA A 285 -15.73 -22.68 -18.24
CA ALA A 285 -17.15 -23.07 -18.14
C ALA A 285 -17.73 -22.85 -16.72
N HIS A 286 -16.88 -22.83 -15.69
CA HIS A 286 -17.23 -22.52 -14.31
C HIS A 286 -16.01 -22.01 -13.53
N THR A 287 -16.24 -21.27 -12.45
CA THR A 287 -15.19 -20.73 -11.55
C THR A 287 -14.79 -21.66 -10.40
N ASN A 288 -15.38 -22.86 -10.31
CA ASN A 288 -15.06 -23.82 -9.25
C ASN A 288 -13.59 -24.26 -9.28
N LEU A 289 -12.91 -24.21 -8.12
CA LEU A 289 -11.53 -24.65 -7.92
C LEU A 289 -11.49 -26.04 -7.28
N ILE A 290 -11.04 -27.04 -8.03
CA ILE A 290 -10.98 -28.45 -7.58
C ILE A 290 -9.59 -28.72 -6.98
N PRO A 291 -9.43 -29.13 -5.71
CA PRO A 291 -8.12 -29.48 -5.15
C PRO A 291 -7.43 -30.61 -5.93
N ASN A 292 -6.15 -30.40 -6.29
CA ASN A 292 -5.34 -31.37 -7.02
C ASN A 292 -4.41 -32.13 -6.05
N TYR A 293 -4.99 -33.05 -5.29
CA TYR A 293 -4.27 -33.86 -4.32
C TYR A 293 -3.12 -34.68 -4.95
N THR A 294 -3.23 -35.07 -6.22
CA THR A 294 -2.17 -35.78 -6.95
C THR A 294 -0.93 -34.92 -7.13
N VAL A 295 -1.08 -33.70 -7.65
CA VAL A 295 0.06 -32.77 -7.81
C VAL A 295 0.60 -32.36 -6.44
N LYS A 296 -0.27 -32.19 -5.43
CA LYS A 296 0.16 -31.90 -4.06
C LYS A 296 1.08 -32.99 -3.51
N ALA A 297 0.67 -34.26 -3.58
CA ALA A 297 1.47 -35.39 -3.12
C ALA A 297 2.79 -35.55 -3.90
N MET A 298 2.79 -35.25 -5.22
CA MET A 298 4.03 -35.24 -6.02
C MET A 298 5.00 -34.13 -5.57
N ILE A 299 4.49 -32.95 -5.21
CA ILE A 299 5.28 -31.84 -4.68
C ILE A 299 5.82 -32.17 -3.28
N GLU A 300 4.99 -32.75 -2.42
CA GLU A 300 5.38 -33.20 -1.07
C GLU A 300 6.53 -34.22 -1.15
N ASN A 301 6.38 -35.28 -1.96
CA ASN A 301 7.44 -36.26 -2.20
C ASN A 301 8.73 -35.63 -2.78
N TRP A 302 8.61 -34.75 -3.79
CA TRP A 302 9.77 -34.05 -4.34
C TRP A 302 10.48 -33.15 -3.33
N CYS A 303 9.73 -32.50 -2.43
CA CYS A 303 10.31 -31.69 -1.36
C CYS A 303 11.05 -32.57 -0.34
N GLU A 304 10.47 -33.72 0.04
CA GLU A 304 11.11 -34.70 0.93
C GLU A 304 12.42 -35.25 0.32
N GLU A 305 12.40 -35.67 -0.95
CA GLU A 305 13.59 -36.14 -1.69
C GLU A 305 14.73 -35.10 -1.74
N ASN A 306 14.38 -33.81 -1.79
CA ASN A 306 15.33 -32.70 -1.91
C ASN A 306 15.61 -31.97 -0.59
N ASN A 307 15.16 -32.51 0.56
CA ASN A 307 15.29 -31.93 1.90
C ASN A 307 14.71 -30.50 2.04
N LEU A 308 13.75 -30.14 1.19
CA LEU A 308 13.07 -28.84 1.21
C LEU A 308 11.94 -28.89 2.23
N ARG A 309 12.03 -28.05 3.28
CA ARG A 309 10.92 -27.88 4.23
C ARG A 309 9.79 -27.10 3.57
N LEU A 310 8.71 -27.80 3.19
CA LEU A 310 7.46 -27.15 2.82
C LEU A 310 6.94 -26.29 3.99
N PRO A 311 6.44 -25.06 3.73
CA PRO A 311 5.75 -24.27 4.74
C PRO A 311 4.52 -25.03 5.24
N SER A 312 4.55 -25.49 6.50
CA SER A 312 3.41 -26.16 7.10
C SER A 312 2.24 -25.18 7.22
N TYR A 313 1.09 -25.52 6.63
CA TYR A 313 -0.16 -24.74 6.77
C TYR A 313 -0.72 -24.84 8.19
N SER A 314 -0.10 -24.12 9.12
CA SER A 314 -0.57 -23.90 10.49
C SER A 314 -0.47 -22.40 10.82
N VAL A 315 -1.62 -21.72 10.77
CA VAL A 315 -1.81 -20.28 11.00
C VAL A 315 -1.26 -19.38 9.87
N HIS A 316 -2.13 -18.55 9.29
CA HIS A 316 -1.79 -17.68 8.15
C HIS A 316 -1.09 -16.39 8.57
N SER A 317 0.15 -16.20 8.13
CA SER A 317 0.73 -14.86 7.92
C SER A 317 1.86 -14.92 6.88
N ASN A 318 1.74 -14.09 5.84
CA ASN A 318 2.80 -13.60 4.96
C ASN A 318 3.85 -14.61 4.46
N ILE A 319 3.73 -15.05 3.21
CA ILE A 319 4.87 -15.57 2.45
C ILE A 319 5.79 -14.38 2.14
N VAL A 320 6.79 -14.18 3.00
CA VAL A 320 7.94 -13.33 2.74
C VAL A 320 9.11 -14.25 2.37
N SER A 321 9.81 -13.87 1.32
CA SER A 321 11.09 -14.45 0.91
C SER A 321 12.07 -14.51 2.08
N VAL A 322 12.38 -15.72 2.54
CA VAL A 322 13.59 -15.97 3.34
C VAL A 322 14.64 -16.48 2.37
N LEU A 323 15.78 -15.79 2.33
CA LEU A 323 17.14 -16.35 2.43
C LEU A 323 18.15 -15.22 2.19
N SER A 324 19.10 -15.07 3.13
CA SER A 324 20.32 -14.28 2.95
C SER A 324 21.47 -15.09 3.56
N PRO A 325 22.70 -15.04 3.01
CA PRO A 325 23.78 -15.92 3.45
C PRO A 325 24.35 -15.50 4.81
N LEU A 326 24.81 -16.46 5.61
CA LEU A 326 25.76 -16.18 6.68
C LEU A 326 27.19 -16.26 6.12
N ASP A 327 27.96 -15.20 6.34
CA ASP A 327 29.37 -15.15 5.96
C ASP A 327 30.28 -16.03 6.83
N HIS A 328 31.43 -16.38 6.26
CA HIS A 328 32.51 -17.11 6.91
C HIS A 328 33.13 -16.37 8.10
N VAL A 329 33.39 -17.11 9.19
CA VAL A 329 34.53 -16.82 10.08
C VAL A 329 35.31 -18.12 10.32
N SER A 330 36.65 -18.03 10.24
CA SER A 330 37.59 -19.15 10.33
C SER A 330 38.03 -19.46 11.77
N ALA A 331 38.65 -20.63 11.95
CA ALA A 331 38.95 -21.26 13.23
C ALA A 331 40.21 -20.77 13.96
N GLN A 332 40.14 -20.81 15.30
CA GLN A 332 41.15 -21.22 16.32
C GLN A 332 40.47 -21.01 17.69
N ASP A 333 40.53 -21.87 18.71
CA ASP A 333 41.62 -22.76 19.17
C ASP A 333 41.19 -24.20 19.57
N LEU A 334 42.20 -25.04 19.82
CA LEU A 334 42.14 -26.48 20.18
C LEU A 334 42.26 -26.74 21.71
N ILE A 335 42.24 -28.04 22.09
CA ILE A 335 42.70 -28.64 23.38
C ILE A 335 41.65 -28.56 24.52
N ARG A 336 41.17 -29.65 25.18
CA ARG A 336 41.59 -31.07 25.24
C ARG A 336 40.49 -31.99 25.88
N THR A 337 40.49 -33.30 25.54
CA THR A 337 40.13 -34.50 26.36
C THR A 337 38.75 -34.58 27.07
N ASP A 338 38.11 -35.74 27.27
CA ASP A 338 38.56 -37.14 27.05
C ASP A 338 37.39 -38.10 26.73
N SER A 339 37.72 -39.30 26.22
CA SER A 339 36.76 -40.41 26.06
C SER A 339 36.74 -41.32 27.31
N PHE A 340 35.64 -42.04 27.59
CA PHE A 340 35.60 -43.53 27.65
C PHE A 340 34.29 -44.14 28.22
N ARG A 341 33.87 -45.25 27.59
CA ARG A 341 33.16 -46.45 28.11
C ARG A 341 31.82 -46.34 28.88
N SER A 342 30.76 -46.71 28.16
CA SER A 342 29.84 -47.84 28.44
C SER A 342 30.07 -48.69 29.71
N LEU A 343 29.00 -48.96 30.47
CA LEU A 343 28.79 -50.24 31.16
C LEU A 343 27.30 -50.60 31.38
N ARG A 344 26.99 -51.86 31.05
CA ARG A 344 25.82 -52.71 31.39
C ARG A 344 25.02 -52.38 32.67
N GLY A 345 23.70 -52.64 32.58
CA GLY A 345 22.83 -53.00 33.70
C GLY A 345 21.50 -53.56 33.19
N SER A 346 21.12 -54.78 33.58
CA SER A 346 19.92 -55.50 33.09
C SER A 346 18.96 -55.86 34.22
N ASN A 347 17.79 -56.40 33.85
CA ASN A 347 16.77 -57.09 34.68
C ASN A 347 15.72 -56.17 35.36
N SER A 348 14.43 -56.54 35.46
CA SER A 348 13.69 -57.71 34.93
C SER A 348 12.17 -57.63 35.18
N THR A 349 11.35 -58.23 34.28
CA THR A 349 10.07 -58.97 34.55
C THR A 349 8.88 -58.26 35.26
N SER A 350 7.59 -58.53 35.00
CA SER A 350 6.88 -59.45 34.08
C SER A 350 5.35 -59.26 34.13
N ARG A 351 4.63 -59.92 33.19
CA ARG A 351 3.17 -60.29 33.20
C ARG A 351 2.15 -59.14 33.02
N SER A 352 0.97 -59.33 32.40
CA SER A 352 0.37 -60.41 31.56
C SER A 352 -0.93 -59.82 30.95
N SER A 353 -1.43 -60.19 29.77
CA SER A 353 -2.15 -61.44 29.48
C SER A 353 -2.33 -61.70 27.95
N VAL A 354 -2.90 -62.85 27.58
CA VAL A 354 -2.85 -63.46 26.24
C VAL A 354 -4.26 -63.70 25.66
N ASP A 355 -4.29 -64.10 24.38
CA ASP A 355 -5.34 -64.72 23.55
C ASP A 355 -6.05 -63.80 22.53
N VAL A 356 -5.87 -63.97 21.20
CA VAL A 356 -5.99 -65.13 20.27
C VAL A 356 -7.44 -65.32 19.78
N GLY A 357 -7.63 -65.33 18.45
CA GLY A 357 -8.92 -65.71 17.85
C GLY A 357 -9.11 -65.31 16.38
N ASN A 358 -8.85 -66.25 15.48
CA ASN A 358 -9.17 -66.27 14.03
C ASN A 358 -10.60 -65.77 13.69
N GLY A 359 -10.95 -65.35 12.47
CA GLY A 359 -10.25 -65.33 11.18
C GLY A 359 -11.24 -65.47 10.00
N PHE A 360 -10.73 -65.74 8.78
CA PHE A 360 -11.46 -65.98 7.51
C PHE A 360 -12.16 -64.79 6.83
N GLN A 361 -12.34 -64.74 5.49
CA GLN A 361 -11.52 -65.18 4.34
C GLN A 361 -12.16 -64.66 3.03
N LYS A 362 -11.36 -64.55 1.94
CA LYS A 362 -11.76 -64.47 0.51
C LYS A 362 -12.49 -63.20 0.05
N LEU A 363 -12.42 -62.72 -1.19
CA LEU A 363 -11.50 -62.76 -2.36
C LEU A 363 -12.35 -62.54 -3.63
N LYS A 364 -11.75 -61.90 -4.65
CA LYS A 364 -12.23 -61.71 -6.06
C LYS A 364 -13.27 -60.58 -6.25
N ILE A 365 -13.05 -59.59 -7.14
CA ILE A 365 -12.91 -59.63 -8.63
C ILE A 365 -14.27 -60.01 -9.25
N ASP A 366 -14.95 -59.25 -10.14
CA ASP A 366 -14.44 -58.35 -11.20
C ASP A 366 -15.38 -57.19 -11.66
N VAL A 367 -14.75 -56.20 -12.32
CA VAL A 367 -15.16 -55.32 -13.47
C VAL A 367 -16.63 -55.15 -13.96
N SER A 368 -17.03 -53.86 -14.06
CA SER A 368 -17.86 -53.17 -15.09
C SER A 368 -19.41 -53.27 -15.18
N SER A 369 -20.08 -52.10 -15.16
CA SER A 369 -20.83 -51.49 -16.31
C SER A 369 -22.13 -50.72 -15.93
N ARG A 370 -22.18 -49.46 -16.42
CA ARG A 370 -23.30 -48.62 -16.90
C ARG A 370 -24.71 -48.63 -16.23
N LEU A 371 -25.18 -47.41 -15.92
CA LEU A 371 -26.50 -46.78 -16.27
C LEU A 371 -27.80 -47.62 -16.02
N THR A 372 -28.87 -47.18 -15.37
CA THR A 372 -29.61 -45.89 -15.47
C THR A 372 -30.65 -45.69 -14.32
N GLU A 373 -31.03 -44.43 -14.08
CA GLU A 373 -32.34 -43.90 -13.62
C GLU A 373 -33.01 -44.25 -12.25
N LYS A 374 -33.19 -43.17 -11.46
CA LYS A 374 -34.42 -42.72 -10.75
C LYS A 374 -35.27 -43.73 -9.94
N SER A 375 -35.40 -43.49 -8.63
CA SER A 375 -36.59 -42.78 -8.08
C SER A 375 -36.52 -42.53 -6.56
N ASN A 376 -37.34 -41.57 -6.12
CA ASN A 376 -37.39 -40.91 -4.81
C ASN A 376 -37.67 -41.82 -3.60
N HIS A 377 -37.11 -41.50 -2.43
CA HIS A 377 -37.87 -41.47 -1.16
C HIS A 377 -37.31 -40.44 -0.15
N ARG A 378 -38.23 -39.77 0.56
CA ARG A 378 -38.04 -38.92 1.76
C ARG A 378 -37.95 -39.81 3.02
N SER A 379 -37.42 -39.44 4.19
CA SER A 379 -36.63 -38.31 4.79
C SER A 379 -36.33 -38.75 6.27
N PRO A 380 -35.80 -37.95 7.24
CA PRO A 380 -35.26 -36.58 7.26
C PRO A 380 -33.87 -36.39 7.96
N GLU A 381 -33.25 -35.24 7.66
CA GLU A 381 -32.48 -34.33 8.51
C GLU A 381 -31.90 -34.77 9.89
N GLN A 382 -30.57 -34.72 10.01
CA GLN A 382 -29.87 -34.14 11.17
C GLN A 382 -28.67 -33.31 10.68
N SER A 383 -28.76 -31.98 10.75
CA SER A 383 -27.70 -31.05 10.30
C SER A 383 -26.99 -30.38 11.48
N TYR A 384 -25.76 -30.80 11.75
CA TYR A 384 -24.84 -30.05 12.62
C TYR A 384 -24.25 -28.87 11.83
N ILE A 385 -24.66 -27.65 12.15
CA ILE A 385 -24.12 -26.43 11.53
C ILE A 385 -22.83 -26.03 12.25
N HIS A 386 -21.69 -26.26 11.60
CA HIS A 386 -20.41 -25.65 11.98
C HIS A 386 -20.26 -24.29 11.25
N SER A 387 -20.74 -23.22 11.88
CA SER A 387 -20.54 -21.85 11.36
C SER A 387 -19.06 -21.45 11.47
N ARG A 388 -18.35 -21.40 10.34
CA ARG A 388 -17.01 -20.80 10.25
C ARG A 388 -17.16 -19.28 10.23
N SER A 389 -16.49 -18.59 11.15
CA SER A 389 -16.45 -17.12 11.20
C SER A 389 -15.56 -16.57 10.09
N GLU A 390 -16.14 -15.89 9.11
CA GLU A 390 -15.39 -15.18 8.08
C GLU A 390 -14.73 -13.92 8.67
N SER A 391 -13.41 -13.80 8.48
CA SER A 391 -12.58 -12.75 9.08
C SER A 391 -12.65 -11.43 8.30
N ALA A 392 -12.56 -10.32 9.03
CA ALA A 392 -12.79 -8.96 8.53
C ALA A 392 -11.69 -8.36 7.62
N SER A 393 -11.11 -9.16 6.70
CA SER A 393 -9.96 -8.76 5.87
C SER A 393 -10.32 -8.00 4.59
N SER A 394 -11.59 -7.88 4.19
CA SER A 394 -11.99 -7.18 2.96
C SER A 394 -12.16 -5.66 3.11
N ALA A 395 -12.05 -5.12 4.33
CA ALA A 395 -12.42 -3.72 4.61
C ALA A 395 -11.34 -2.67 4.29
N ILE A 396 -10.10 -3.07 4.03
CA ILE A 396 -8.96 -2.14 3.86
C ILE A 396 -8.68 -1.91 2.37
N SER A 397 -9.60 -1.20 1.73
CA SER A 397 -9.34 -0.43 0.50
C SER A 397 -9.99 0.94 0.72
N SER A 398 -9.28 2.02 0.35
CA SER A 398 -9.70 3.42 0.54
C SER A 398 -9.52 4.03 1.95
N VAL A 399 -8.38 3.73 2.59
CA VAL A 399 -7.73 4.67 3.52
C VAL A 399 -6.42 5.14 2.89
N GLU A 400 -6.52 6.06 1.93
CA GLU A 400 -5.40 6.93 1.59
C GLU A 400 -5.18 7.90 2.76
N TYR A 401 -4.17 7.61 3.57
CA TYR A 401 -3.76 8.50 4.65
C TYR A 401 -2.68 9.46 4.14
N MET A 402 -3.12 10.60 3.61
CA MET A 402 -2.26 11.77 3.49
C MET A 402 -1.94 12.28 4.91
N LEU A 403 -0.67 12.33 5.26
CA LEU A 403 -0.20 13.03 6.46
C LEU A 403 -0.61 14.52 6.34
N PRO A 404 -1.34 15.09 7.31
CA PRO A 404 -1.65 16.51 7.28
C PRO A 404 -0.35 17.32 7.45
N ALA A 405 0.08 17.99 6.39
CA ALA A 405 1.13 18.99 6.49
C ALA A 405 0.69 20.06 7.50
N SER A 406 1.55 20.36 8.47
CA SER A 406 1.26 21.29 9.57
C SER A 406 0.93 22.69 9.03
N LYS A 407 -0.38 23.00 8.93
CA LYS A 407 -0.90 24.36 8.83
C LYS A 407 -1.09 24.90 10.24
N GLU A 408 -0.05 25.50 10.80
CA GLU A 408 -0.24 26.42 11.92
C GLU A 408 -1.07 27.61 11.45
N LEU A 409 -2.20 27.81 12.12
CA LEU A 409 -3.08 28.95 11.89
C LEU A 409 -2.48 30.18 12.55
N SER A 410 -2.05 31.15 11.73
CA SER A 410 -1.78 32.51 12.18
C SER A 410 -3.07 33.14 12.72
N ARG A 411 -3.29 33.01 14.05
CA ARG A 411 -4.35 33.73 14.76
C ARG A 411 -3.91 35.15 15.04
N ARG A 412 -4.30 36.06 14.16
CA ARG A 412 -4.10 37.49 14.31
C ARG A 412 -5.18 38.10 15.23
N CYS A 413 -4.97 38.05 16.53
CA CYS A 413 -5.50 39.08 17.43
C CYS A 413 -4.62 40.34 17.30
N SER A 414 -5.08 41.58 17.37
CA SER A 414 -6.41 42.19 17.20
C SER A 414 -6.14 43.66 16.83
N LYS A 415 -7.06 44.36 16.16
CA LYS A 415 -7.02 45.84 16.12
C LYS A 415 -8.43 46.41 16.22
N ASN A 416 -8.74 46.99 17.37
CA ASN A 416 -9.36 48.31 17.43
C ASN A 416 -9.12 48.98 18.81
N GLU A 417 -8.94 50.31 18.73
CA GLU A 417 -9.00 51.33 19.80
C GLU A 417 -7.86 51.52 20.85
N LYS A 418 -7.05 52.56 20.57
CA LYS A 418 -6.62 53.70 21.43
C LYS A 418 -6.07 53.47 22.86
N SER A 419 -4.80 53.84 23.08
CA SER A 419 -4.37 55.09 23.80
C SER A 419 -2.86 55.11 24.10
N SER A 420 -2.28 56.32 24.29
CA SER A 420 -1.04 56.71 25.03
C SER A 420 0.10 55.68 25.27
N GLU A 421 1.41 55.97 25.22
CA GLU A 421 2.30 57.09 24.86
C GLU A 421 3.74 56.63 25.25
N LEU A 422 4.78 57.35 24.80
CA LEU A 422 6.19 57.33 25.27
C LEU A 422 7.12 56.09 25.06
N SER A 423 8.04 56.28 24.10
CA SER A 423 9.52 56.18 24.19
C SER A 423 10.25 54.90 24.64
N GLY A 424 11.21 54.46 23.81
CA GLY A 424 12.35 53.63 24.22
C GLY A 424 13.01 52.84 23.08
N GLU A 425 14.06 53.37 22.47
CA GLU A 425 14.91 52.62 21.53
C GLU A 425 15.82 51.63 22.28
N ILE A 426 15.87 50.36 21.87
CA ILE A 426 17.12 49.56 21.85
C ILE A 426 17.11 48.70 20.58
N ILE A 427 18.17 48.82 19.80
CA ILE A 427 18.41 48.04 18.57
C ILE A 427 19.00 46.67 18.94
N SER A 428 18.43 45.59 18.39
CA SER A 428 19.10 44.30 18.29
C SER A 428 18.65 43.63 16.99
N GLU A 429 19.54 43.56 16.01
CA GLU A 429 19.24 43.02 14.68
C GLU A 429 19.02 41.50 14.74
N CYS A 430 17.84 41.04 14.33
CA CYS A 430 17.59 39.65 13.96
C CYS A 430 17.64 39.55 12.42
N PRO A 431 18.41 38.60 11.83
CA PRO A 431 18.42 38.41 10.39
C PRO A 431 17.02 38.04 9.87
N ALA A 432 16.58 38.72 8.81
CA ALA A 432 15.25 38.53 8.24
C ALA A 432 15.07 37.13 7.64
N ALA A 433 13.91 36.52 7.88
CA ALA A 433 13.55 35.24 7.28
C ALA A 433 13.34 35.36 5.76
N SER A 434 14.19 34.69 4.99
CA SER A 434 14.03 34.54 3.54
C SER A 434 13.03 33.40 3.22
N PRO A 435 12.19 33.55 2.17
CA PRO A 435 11.25 32.51 1.78
C PRO A 435 11.92 31.35 0.99
N SER A 436 11.28 30.18 1.03
CA SER A 436 11.39 29.05 0.09
C SER A 436 12.74 28.33 -0.12
N ARG A 437 13.51 28.03 0.94
CA ARG A 437 14.65 27.08 0.86
C ARG A 437 14.27 25.59 1.04
N SER A 438 13.01 25.27 1.38
CA SER A 438 12.58 23.89 1.72
C SER A 438 12.40 22.95 0.52
N ASP A 439 12.28 23.51 -0.68
CA ASP A 439 11.83 22.77 -1.86
C ASP A 439 13.01 22.45 -2.81
N GLU A 440 14.12 23.17 -2.68
CA GLU A 440 15.38 22.87 -3.37
C GLU A 440 15.97 21.52 -2.93
N VAL A 441 16.69 20.86 -3.83
CA VAL A 441 17.41 19.62 -3.53
C VAL A 441 18.66 19.96 -2.73
N THR A 442 18.77 19.42 -1.52
CA THR A 442 19.93 19.57 -0.63
C THR A 442 21.15 18.83 -1.17
N THR A 443 22.34 19.23 -0.74
CA THR A 443 23.60 18.58 -1.15
C THR A 443 24.18 17.71 -0.04
N THR A 444 24.78 16.58 -0.41
CA THR A 444 25.47 15.65 0.51
C THR A 444 26.46 16.36 1.45
N PRO A 445 27.32 17.31 1.00
CA PRO A 445 28.22 18.03 1.91
C PRO A 445 27.48 18.90 2.95
N TYR A 446 26.38 19.55 2.56
CA TYR A 446 25.59 20.36 3.48
C TYR A 446 24.93 19.50 4.55
N VAL A 447 24.34 18.36 4.15
CA VAL A 447 23.76 17.39 5.08
C VAL A 447 24.82 16.81 6.03
N LYS A 448 26.02 16.47 5.54
CA LYS A 448 27.13 16.02 6.41
C LYS A 448 27.51 17.07 7.45
N LYS A 449 27.61 18.35 7.06
CA LYS A 449 27.86 19.45 8.00
C LYS A 449 26.75 19.57 9.06
N LEU A 450 25.48 19.42 8.67
CA LEU A 450 24.37 19.39 9.63
C LEU A 450 24.47 18.18 10.59
N ILE A 451 24.96 17.03 10.13
CA ILE A 451 25.19 15.84 10.99
C ILE A 451 26.36 16.07 11.96
N GLU A 452 27.42 16.77 11.55
CA GLU A 452 28.48 17.22 12.46
C GLU A 452 27.90 18.18 13.52
N ASP A 453 27.08 19.14 13.11
CA ASP A 453 26.39 20.09 13.99
C ASP A 453 25.42 19.37 14.98
N LEU A 454 24.76 18.27 14.60
CA LEU A 454 23.93 17.43 15.51
C LEU A 454 24.75 16.80 16.65
N ASN A 455 26.06 16.58 16.45
CA ASN A 455 26.96 16.00 17.45
C ASN A 455 27.73 17.08 18.25
N SER A 456 27.40 18.37 18.04
CA SER A 456 27.97 19.49 18.79
C SER A 456 27.65 19.39 20.29
N THR A 457 28.50 19.98 21.13
CA THR A 457 28.24 20.14 22.57
C THR A 457 27.27 21.27 22.90
N SER A 458 26.94 22.15 21.94
CA SER A 458 25.96 23.22 22.13
C SER A 458 24.55 22.78 21.74
N ASN A 459 23.63 22.83 22.72
CA ASN A 459 22.20 22.60 22.52
C ASN A 459 21.59 23.49 21.42
N GLU A 460 22.11 24.71 21.22
CA GLU A 460 21.63 25.67 20.23
C GLU A 460 22.02 25.24 18.80
N ILE A 461 23.24 24.73 18.64
CA ILE A 461 23.74 24.19 17.37
C ILE A 461 22.98 22.91 17.02
N GLN A 462 22.81 22.00 18.00
CA GLN A 462 21.98 20.79 17.85
C GLN A 462 20.53 21.13 17.45
N ALA A 463 19.90 22.10 18.12
CA ALA A 463 18.54 22.54 17.82
C ALA A 463 18.42 23.10 16.40
N SER A 464 19.36 23.95 16.00
CA SER A 464 19.41 24.55 14.67
C SER A 464 19.59 23.49 13.57
N ALA A 465 20.53 22.55 13.75
CA ALA A 465 20.76 21.46 12.81
C ALA A 465 19.55 20.51 12.70
N ALA A 466 18.93 20.15 13.83
CA ALA A 466 17.71 19.35 13.84
C ALA A 466 16.52 20.09 13.20
N ALA A 467 16.41 21.41 13.39
CA ALA A 467 15.41 22.25 12.75
C ALA A 467 15.57 22.30 11.22
N GLU A 468 16.80 22.46 10.72
CA GLU A 468 17.09 22.51 9.28
C GLU A 468 16.85 21.14 8.64
N LEU A 469 17.32 20.03 9.23
CA LEU A 469 17.03 18.68 8.74
C LEU A 469 15.52 18.38 8.72
N ARG A 470 14.78 18.83 9.75
CA ARG A 470 13.31 18.77 9.78
C ARG A 470 12.67 19.53 8.62
N LEU A 471 13.19 20.71 8.27
CA LEU A 471 12.68 21.55 7.17
C LEU A 471 13.00 20.93 5.79
N LEU A 472 14.25 20.54 5.55
CA LEU A 472 14.69 19.89 4.31
C LEU A 472 13.92 18.59 4.04
N ALA A 473 13.67 17.80 5.08
CA ALA A 473 12.88 16.57 4.99
C ALA A 473 11.36 16.82 4.90
N LYS A 474 10.86 18.04 5.05
CA LYS A 474 9.41 18.30 5.21
C LYS A 474 8.59 17.94 3.97
N HIS A 475 9.04 18.40 2.80
CA HIS A 475 8.29 18.31 1.55
C HIS A 475 9.02 17.55 0.44
N ASN A 476 10.34 17.72 0.31
CA ASN A 476 11.12 17.12 -0.77
C ASN A 476 11.48 15.64 -0.47
N MET A 477 11.19 14.72 -1.40
CA MET A 477 11.46 13.28 -1.26
C MET A 477 12.94 12.93 -1.47
N GLU A 478 13.64 13.64 -2.36
CA GLU A 478 15.07 13.49 -2.60
C GLU A 478 15.87 13.87 -1.35
N ASN A 479 15.50 14.99 -0.72
CA ASN A 479 16.11 15.44 0.54
C ASN A 479 15.97 14.38 1.64
N ARG A 480 14.83 13.67 1.73
CA ARG A 480 14.68 12.56 2.68
C ARG A 480 15.70 11.46 2.41
N MET A 481 15.88 11.03 1.15
CA MET A 481 16.83 9.99 0.77
C MET A 481 18.27 10.42 1.07
N ILE A 482 18.66 11.64 0.67
CA ILE A 482 20.01 12.17 0.94
C ILE A 482 20.28 12.24 2.46
N ILE A 483 19.32 12.71 3.27
CA ILE A 483 19.47 12.80 4.74
C ILE A 483 19.61 11.41 5.38
N GLY A 484 18.82 10.42 4.94
CA GLY A 484 18.96 9.03 5.39
C GLY A 484 20.33 8.45 5.03
N ASN A 485 20.71 8.52 3.75
CA ASN A 485 21.94 7.96 3.19
C ASN A 485 23.21 8.64 3.72
N CYS A 486 23.13 9.88 4.22
CA CYS A 486 24.24 10.53 4.92
C CYS A 486 24.44 10.05 6.37
N GLY A 487 23.54 9.22 6.91
CA GLY A 487 23.65 8.70 8.28
C GLY A 487 23.07 9.61 9.36
N ALA A 488 22.10 10.47 9.05
CA ALA A 488 21.51 11.38 10.04
C ALA A 488 20.67 10.67 11.13
N ILE A 489 20.24 9.43 10.90
CA ILE A 489 19.28 8.72 11.76
C ILE A 489 19.81 8.48 13.18
N PRO A 490 21.02 7.89 13.41
CA PRO A 490 21.49 7.64 14.77
C PRO A 490 21.72 8.92 15.61
N PRO A 491 22.31 10.02 15.08
CA PRO A 491 22.37 11.30 15.80
C PRO A 491 20.99 11.88 16.11
N LEU A 492 20.03 11.81 15.19
CA LEU A 492 18.66 12.26 15.50
C LEU A 492 17.99 11.40 16.59
N LEU A 493 18.30 10.10 16.66
CA LEU A 493 17.82 9.21 17.72
C LEU A 493 18.47 9.50 19.09
N SER A 494 19.75 9.91 19.14
CA SER A 494 20.39 10.29 20.41
C SER A 494 19.77 11.57 20.99
N LEU A 495 19.46 12.55 20.13
CA LEU A 495 18.80 13.80 20.53
C LEU A 495 17.37 13.63 21.05
N LEU A 496 16.74 12.46 20.89
CA LEU A 496 15.46 12.16 21.54
C LEU A 496 15.55 12.06 23.07
N TYR A 497 16.76 11.93 23.63
CA TYR A 497 17.03 11.99 25.06
C TYR A 497 17.51 13.37 25.53
N SER A 498 17.54 14.39 24.65
CA SER A 498 17.94 15.74 25.04
C SER A 498 16.95 16.37 26.03
N GLU A 499 17.47 16.98 27.09
CA GLU A 499 16.66 17.76 28.05
C GLU A 499 16.15 19.07 27.42
N ALA A 500 16.78 19.54 26.33
CA ALA A 500 16.34 20.69 25.56
C ALA A 500 15.09 20.34 24.73
N GLN A 501 13.92 20.71 25.25
CA GLN A 501 12.60 20.39 24.68
C GLN A 501 12.45 20.76 23.19
N LEU A 502 13.02 21.88 22.75
CA LEU A 502 13.03 22.27 21.33
C LEU A 502 13.88 21.32 20.46
N THR A 503 15.07 20.94 20.94
CA THR A 503 15.96 19.99 20.26
C THR A 503 15.29 18.62 20.12
N GLN A 504 14.69 18.12 21.22
CA GLN A 504 13.95 16.85 21.23
C GLN A 504 12.77 16.89 20.25
N GLU A 505 11.98 17.97 20.24
CA GLU A 505 10.86 18.13 19.31
C GLU A 505 11.32 18.19 17.86
N HIS A 506 12.37 18.96 17.56
CA HIS A 506 12.91 19.05 16.21
C HIS A 506 13.46 17.70 15.71
N ALA A 507 14.17 16.97 16.57
CA ALA A 507 14.71 15.65 16.25
C ALA A 507 13.59 14.62 15.97
N VAL A 508 12.55 14.52 16.81
CA VAL A 508 11.43 13.58 16.56
C VAL A 508 10.63 13.96 15.32
N THR A 509 10.49 15.27 15.04
CA THR A 509 9.80 15.73 13.82
C THR A 509 10.62 15.45 12.56
N ALA A 510 11.96 15.57 12.63
CA ALA A 510 12.84 15.18 11.54
C ALA A 510 12.72 13.67 11.24
N LEU A 511 12.76 12.81 12.27
CA LEU A 511 12.57 11.37 12.12
C LEU A 511 11.18 11.01 11.55
N LEU A 512 10.11 11.66 12.02
CA LEU A 512 8.77 11.52 11.44
C LEU A 512 8.76 11.87 9.94
N ASN A 513 9.35 13.00 9.57
CA ASN A 513 9.46 13.43 8.17
C ASN A 513 10.29 12.45 7.33
N LEU A 514 11.40 11.92 7.87
CA LEU A 514 12.22 10.92 7.17
C LEU A 514 11.45 9.61 6.97
N SER A 515 10.64 9.17 7.95
CA SER A 515 9.84 7.94 7.88
C SER A 515 8.72 7.92 6.84
N ILE A 516 8.46 9.04 6.15
CA ILE A 516 7.55 9.10 4.99
C ILE A 516 8.16 8.36 3.78
N ASN A 517 9.50 8.30 3.70
CA ASN A 517 10.21 7.47 2.75
C ASN A 517 10.33 6.02 3.30
N ASP A 518 10.11 5.03 2.44
CA ASP A 518 10.01 3.62 2.84
C ASP A 518 11.37 2.98 3.20
N GLU A 519 12.47 3.39 2.55
CA GLU A 519 13.84 2.96 2.86
C GLU A 519 14.31 3.60 4.18
N ASN A 520 14.11 4.91 4.35
CA ASN A 520 14.36 5.60 5.61
C ASN A 520 13.57 5.01 6.78
N LYS A 521 12.32 4.62 6.55
CA LYS A 521 11.47 3.99 7.57
C LYS A 521 12.05 2.66 8.03
N ALA A 522 12.59 1.84 7.13
CA ALA A 522 13.32 0.63 7.48
C ALA A 522 14.59 0.97 8.29
N MET A 523 15.43 1.89 7.82
CA MET A 523 16.64 2.33 8.52
C MET A 523 16.37 2.90 9.93
N ILE A 524 15.30 3.69 10.11
CA ILE A 524 14.87 4.19 11.43
C ILE A 524 14.45 3.04 12.35
N ALA A 525 13.75 2.05 11.82
CA ALA A 525 13.27 0.90 12.58
C ALA A 525 14.44 -0.01 13.01
N GLU A 526 15.38 -0.27 12.10
CA GLU A 526 16.61 -1.04 12.31
C GLU A 526 17.58 -0.35 13.27
N ALA A 527 17.67 0.98 13.23
CA ALA A 527 18.45 1.79 14.18
C ALA A 527 17.86 1.83 15.61
N GLY A 528 16.81 1.04 15.91
CA GLY A 528 16.32 0.83 17.27
C GLY A 528 15.40 1.93 17.79
N ALA A 529 14.72 2.68 16.92
CA ALA A 529 13.93 3.87 17.28
C ALA A 529 12.79 3.68 18.30
N ILE A 530 12.37 2.45 18.60
CA ILE A 530 11.21 2.16 19.47
C ILE A 530 11.37 2.78 20.87
N GLU A 531 12.46 2.48 21.59
CA GLU A 531 12.65 2.98 22.96
C GLU A 531 12.89 4.50 23.03
N PRO A 532 13.72 5.11 22.14
CA PRO A 532 13.81 6.57 22.02
C PRO A 532 12.44 7.26 21.79
N LEU A 533 11.58 6.71 20.93
CA LEU A 533 10.24 7.27 20.70
C LEU A 533 9.31 7.10 21.93
N ILE A 534 9.40 5.98 22.65
CA ILE A 534 8.69 5.77 23.92
C ILE A 534 9.15 6.74 25.01
N HIS A 535 10.45 7.07 25.05
CA HIS A 535 10.97 8.09 25.93
C HIS A 535 10.27 9.43 25.65
N VAL A 536 10.27 9.90 24.40
CA VAL A 536 9.61 11.16 24.00
C VAL A 536 8.11 11.17 24.32
N LEU A 537 7.39 10.05 24.12
CA LEU A 537 5.97 9.96 24.52
C LEU A 537 5.75 10.21 26.02
N LYS A 538 6.71 9.84 26.86
CA LYS A 538 6.65 10.00 28.32
C LYS A 538 7.13 11.39 28.75
N SER A 539 8.31 11.83 28.32
CA SER A 539 9.02 13.01 28.84
C SER A 539 8.86 14.30 28.03
N GLY A 540 8.52 14.22 26.74
CA GLY A 540 8.55 15.37 25.84
C GLY A 540 7.39 16.35 25.98
N ASN A 541 7.52 17.52 25.35
CA ASN A 541 6.45 18.50 25.25
C ASN A 541 5.26 17.99 24.40
N GLY A 542 4.17 18.77 24.33
CA GLY A 542 2.96 18.38 23.59
C GLY A 542 3.22 18.03 22.11
N GLY A 543 3.95 18.87 21.39
CA GLY A 543 4.30 18.64 19.98
C GLY A 543 5.23 17.43 19.79
N ALA A 544 6.21 17.25 20.68
CA ALA A 544 7.11 16.12 20.66
C ALA A 544 6.35 14.78 20.89
N LYS A 545 5.41 14.74 21.84
CA LYS A 545 4.54 13.58 22.08
C LYS A 545 3.65 13.26 20.88
N GLU A 546 3.03 14.27 20.27
CA GLU A 546 2.24 14.13 19.03
C GLU A 546 3.08 13.52 17.89
N ASN A 547 4.25 14.09 17.62
CA ASN A 547 5.13 13.65 16.55
C ASN A 547 5.71 12.25 16.83
N SER A 548 5.96 11.89 18.10
CA SER A 548 6.40 10.53 18.48
C SER A 548 5.28 9.48 18.28
N ALA A 549 4.03 9.81 18.62
CA ALA A 549 2.89 8.93 18.33
C ALA A 549 2.72 8.70 16.82
N ALA A 550 2.86 9.76 16.02
CA ALA A 550 2.82 9.67 14.56
C ALA A 550 4.00 8.87 13.98
N ALA A 551 5.20 8.97 14.57
CA ALA A 551 6.37 8.18 14.15
C ALA A 551 6.19 6.69 14.47
N LEU A 552 5.70 6.35 15.68
CA LEU A 552 5.36 4.96 16.04
C LEU A 552 4.24 4.39 15.16
N PHE A 553 3.24 5.20 14.78
CA PHE A 553 2.28 4.81 13.75
C PHE A 553 2.98 4.49 12.41
N SER A 554 3.85 5.39 11.92
CA SER A 554 4.60 5.19 10.66
C SER A 554 5.42 3.89 10.66
N LEU A 555 6.15 3.60 11.75
CA LEU A 555 6.91 2.36 11.89
C LEU A 555 6.00 1.12 12.02
N SER A 556 4.84 1.23 12.67
CA SER A 556 3.90 0.10 12.82
C SER A 556 3.25 -0.37 11.51
N VAL A 557 3.41 0.37 10.41
CA VAL A 557 3.06 -0.07 9.04
C VAL A 557 3.93 -1.25 8.59
N LEU A 558 5.16 -1.36 9.11
CA LEU A 558 6.00 -2.54 8.92
C LEU A 558 5.48 -3.67 9.84
N GLU A 559 5.07 -4.79 9.25
CA GLU A 559 4.37 -5.88 9.96
C GLU A 559 5.17 -6.43 11.16
N GLU A 560 6.48 -6.62 11.01
CA GLU A 560 7.34 -7.09 12.11
C GLU A 560 7.45 -6.06 13.26
N TYR A 561 7.39 -4.77 12.97
CA TYR A 561 7.46 -3.71 13.97
C TYR A 561 6.14 -3.54 14.72
N LYS A 562 5.00 -3.89 14.13
CA LYS A 562 3.69 -3.94 14.81
C LYS A 562 3.72 -4.86 16.05
N ALA A 563 4.39 -6.01 15.95
CA ALA A 563 4.59 -6.94 17.05
C ALA A 563 5.72 -6.52 18.02
N LYS A 564 6.74 -5.79 17.55
CA LYS A 564 7.81 -5.23 18.41
C LYS A 564 7.27 -4.06 19.26
N ILE A 565 6.66 -3.05 18.63
CA ILE A 565 6.04 -1.87 19.29
C ILE A 565 4.90 -2.28 20.24
N GLY A 566 4.14 -3.31 19.87
CA GLY A 566 3.09 -3.84 20.74
C GLY A 566 3.62 -4.52 22.02
N ARG A 567 4.85 -5.05 22.00
CA ARG A 567 5.51 -5.67 23.17
C ARG A 567 6.35 -4.69 23.98
N SER A 568 6.76 -3.56 23.39
CA SER A 568 7.44 -2.49 24.12
C SER A 568 6.45 -1.65 24.94
N GLY A 569 6.96 -0.75 25.78
CA GLY A 569 6.15 0.13 26.62
C GLY A 569 5.28 1.15 25.88
N ALA A 570 5.27 1.14 24.55
CA ALA A 570 4.55 2.10 23.70
C ALA A 570 3.04 2.06 23.90
N VAL A 571 2.43 0.87 24.05
CA VAL A 571 0.97 0.75 24.16
C VAL A 571 0.42 1.55 25.33
N LYS A 572 1.06 1.48 26.51
CA LYS A 572 0.64 2.24 27.68
C LYS A 572 0.82 3.76 27.47
N ALA A 573 1.99 4.18 26.97
CA ALA A 573 2.28 5.59 26.73
C ALA A 573 1.34 6.22 25.67
N LEU A 574 0.94 5.45 24.64
CA LEU A 574 -0.06 5.88 23.65
C LEU A 574 -1.47 5.99 24.27
N VAL A 575 -1.85 5.10 25.18
CA VAL A 575 -3.13 5.18 25.89
C VAL A 575 -3.16 6.36 26.86
N ASP A 576 -2.04 6.67 27.51
CA ASP A 576 -1.93 7.86 28.35
C ASP A 576 -2.08 9.14 27.51
N LEU A 577 -1.45 9.21 26.33
CA LEU A 577 -1.65 10.31 25.37
C LEU A 577 -3.08 10.38 24.81
N LEU A 578 -3.77 9.25 24.67
CA LEU A 578 -5.19 9.20 24.27
C LEU A 578 -6.11 9.81 25.35
N GLY A 579 -5.76 9.66 26.64
CA GLY A 579 -6.49 10.26 27.75
C GLY A 579 -6.15 11.74 27.96
N SER A 580 -4.87 12.09 28.07
CA SER A 580 -4.42 13.44 28.51
C SER A 580 -3.90 14.35 27.38
N GLY A 581 -3.83 13.88 26.14
CA GLY A 581 -3.28 14.63 25.01
C GLY A 581 -4.21 15.73 24.47
N THR A 582 -3.64 16.60 23.64
CA THR A 582 -4.39 17.54 22.77
C THR A 582 -5.30 16.78 21.80
N LEU A 583 -6.22 17.47 21.11
CA LEU A 583 -7.03 16.83 20.05
C LEU A 583 -6.16 16.17 18.96
N ARG A 584 -4.98 16.74 18.65
CA ARG A 584 -4.01 16.14 17.73
C ARG A 584 -3.34 14.91 18.36
N GLY A 585 -2.84 15.02 19.58
CA GLY A 585 -2.19 13.91 20.31
C GLY A 585 -3.13 12.71 20.48
N ARG A 586 -4.39 12.94 20.83
CA ARG A 586 -5.43 11.91 20.91
C ARG A 586 -5.68 11.27 19.54
N LYS A 587 -5.78 12.06 18.47
CA LYS A 587 -5.97 11.57 17.10
C LYS A 587 -4.81 10.71 16.61
N ASP A 588 -3.58 11.13 16.87
CA ASP A 588 -2.37 10.41 16.45
C ASP A 588 -2.20 9.14 17.30
N ALA A 589 -2.42 9.20 18.61
CA ALA A 589 -2.47 8.03 19.50
C ALA A 589 -3.53 7.01 19.10
N ALA A 590 -4.78 7.44 18.85
CA ALA A 590 -5.86 6.56 18.39
C ALA A 590 -5.52 5.88 17.05
N THR A 591 -4.83 6.58 16.16
CA THR A 591 -4.42 6.06 14.85
C THR A 591 -3.28 5.04 14.97
N ALA A 592 -2.30 5.29 15.85
CA ALA A 592 -1.25 4.33 16.20
C ALA A 592 -1.85 3.06 16.84
N LEU A 593 -2.71 3.22 17.85
CA LEU A 593 -3.39 2.11 18.54
C LEU A 593 -4.29 1.31 17.59
N PHE A 594 -5.00 1.97 16.66
CA PHE A 594 -5.75 1.29 15.59
C PHE A 594 -4.85 0.37 14.77
N ASN A 595 -3.74 0.87 14.24
CA ASN A 595 -2.86 0.06 13.41
C ASN A 595 -2.16 -1.07 14.20
N LEU A 596 -1.77 -0.81 15.46
CA LEU A 596 -1.23 -1.83 16.37
C LEU A 596 -2.25 -2.92 16.70
N SER A 597 -3.54 -2.57 16.84
CA SER A 597 -4.64 -3.50 17.15
C SER A 597 -4.97 -4.48 16.03
N ILE A 598 -4.46 -4.27 14.81
CA ILE A 598 -4.60 -5.24 13.71
C ILE A 598 -3.95 -6.57 14.12
N PHE A 599 -2.76 -6.51 14.73
CA PHE A 599 -2.09 -7.68 15.32
C PHE A 599 -2.88 -8.20 16.53
N HIS A 600 -3.13 -9.51 16.61
CA HIS A 600 -4.10 -10.07 17.54
C HIS A 600 -3.67 -9.92 19.01
N GLU A 601 -2.41 -10.21 19.31
CA GLU A 601 -1.81 -10.21 20.64
C GLU A 601 -1.75 -8.79 21.24
N ASN A 602 -1.79 -7.75 20.40
CA ASN A 602 -1.80 -6.36 20.84
C ASN A 602 -3.17 -5.92 21.34
N LYS A 603 -4.27 -6.56 20.91
CA LYS A 603 -5.63 -6.20 21.34
C LYS A 603 -5.75 -6.27 22.86
N ALA A 604 -5.32 -7.39 23.45
CA ALA A 604 -5.31 -7.58 24.91
C ALA A 604 -4.47 -6.50 25.63
N ARG A 605 -3.27 -6.19 25.14
CA ARG A 605 -2.40 -5.14 25.71
C ARG A 605 -3.04 -3.75 25.68
N ILE A 606 -3.72 -3.41 24.59
CA ILE A 606 -4.44 -2.13 24.44
C ILE A 606 -5.62 -2.05 25.44
N ILE A 607 -6.36 -3.14 25.62
CA ILE A 607 -7.45 -3.22 26.60
C ILE A 607 -6.91 -3.09 28.03
N GLN A 608 -5.88 -3.87 28.38
CA GLN A 608 -5.25 -3.88 29.70
C GLN A 608 -4.58 -2.55 30.06
N ALA A 609 -4.10 -1.78 29.08
CA ALA A 609 -3.58 -0.42 29.29
C ALA A 609 -4.67 0.62 29.66
N GLY A 610 -5.96 0.28 29.49
CA GLY A 610 -7.10 1.14 29.83
C GLY A 610 -7.75 1.87 28.63
N ALA A 611 -7.40 1.53 27.39
CA ALA A 611 -7.81 2.30 26.20
C ALA A 611 -9.33 2.45 26.04
N VAL A 612 -10.10 1.42 26.42
CA VAL A 612 -11.54 1.34 26.12
C VAL A 612 -12.32 2.50 26.76
N LYS A 613 -11.97 2.91 27.99
CA LYS A 613 -12.62 4.05 28.65
C LYS A 613 -12.49 5.33 27.82
N HIS A 614 -11.26 5.71 27.47
CA HIS A 614 -10.99 6.89 26.65
C HIS A 614 -11.60 6.80 25.25
N LEU A 615 -11.75 5.60 24.70
CA LEU A 615 -12.44 5.41 23.42
C LEU A 615 -13.96 5.58 23.54
N VAL A 616 -14.58 5.21 24.67
CA VAL A 616 -15.99 5.52 24.92
C VAL A 616 -16.18 7.03 25.11
N ASP A 617 -15.32 7.70 25.89
CA ASP A 617 -15.31 9.16 26.04
C ASP A 617 -15.21 9.88 24.67
N LEU A 618 -14.47 9.30 23.72
CA LEU A 618 -14.27 9.83 22.36
C LEU A 618 -15.37 9.43 21.34
N MET A 619 -16.43 8.76 21.78
CA MET A 619 -17.65 8.58 20.96
C MET A 619 -18.63 9.75 21.06
N ASP A 620 -18.44 10.69 22.00
CA ASP A 620 -19.20 11.93 22.05
C ASP A 620 -18.98 12.75 20.74
N PRO A 621 -20.04 13.13 19.99
CA PRO A 621 -19.93 13.88 18.75
C PRO A 621 -19.15 15.20 18.85
N SER A 622 -19.17 15.87 20.00
CA SER A 622 -18.45 17.14 20.24
C SER A 622 -16.93 16.99 20.17
N THR A 623 -16.40 15.77 20.34
CA THR A 623 -14.96 15.47 20.24
C THR A 623 -14.45 15.45 18.80
N GLY A 624 -15.34 15.28 17.81
CA GLY A 624 -14.97 15.07 16.41
C GLY A 624 -14.18 13.79 16.14
N MET A 625 -14.14 12.84 17.08
CA MET A 625 -13.29 11.63 17.00
C MET A 625 -14.04 10.30 16.86
N VAL A 626 -15.39 10.34 16.85
CA VAL A 626 -16.30 9.17 16.84
C VAL A 626 -15.85 8.06 15.88
N ASP A 627 -15.65 8.37 14.60
CA ASP A 627 -15.26 7.36 13.59
C ASP A 627 -13.95 6.63 13.93
N LYS A 628 -12.97 7.32 14.53
CA LYS A 628 -11.69 6.73 14.94
C LYS A 628 -11.84 5.89 16.21
N ALA A 629 -12.61 6.38 17.17
CA ALA A 629 -12.90 5.65 18.41
C ALA A 629 -13.62 4.32 18.11
N VAL A 630 -14.73 4.39 17.36
CA VAL A 630 -15.55 3.22 17.00
C VAL A 630 -14.76 2.25 16.11
N ALA A 631 -13.90 2.72 15.19
CA ALA A 631 -13.05 1.82 14.39
C ALA A 631 -12.05 1.01 15.24
N LEU A 632 -11.42 1.62 16.25
CA LEU A 632 -10.55 0.88 17.18
C LEU A 632 -11.35 -0.04 18.11
N LEU A 633 -12.50 0.42 18.63
CA LEU A 633 -13.39 -0.44 19.42
C LEU A 633 -13.88 -1.67 18.63
N ALA A 634 -14.10 -1.56 17.31
CA ALA A 634 -14.45 -2.69 16.45
C ALA A 634 -13.34 -3.76 16.40
N ASN A 635 -12.07 -3.34 16.29
CA ASN A 635 -10.94 -4.27 16.38
C ASN A 635 -10.86 -4.92 17.77
N LEU A 636 -11.07 -4.16 18.85
CA LEU A 636 -11.02 -4.67 20.22
C LEU A 636 -12.21 -5.60 20.56
N SER A 637 -13.41 -5.37 20.00
CA SER A 637 -14.58 -6.22 20.24
C SER A 637 -14.45 -7.65 19.69
N THR A 638 -13.45 -7.92 18.85
CA THR A 638 -13.15 -9.27 18.37
C THR A 638 -12.66 -10.21 19.47
N VAL A 639 -12.04 -9.68 20.54
CA VAL A 639 -11.57 -10.47 21.70
C VAL A 639 -12.52 -10.36 22.90
N GLY A 640 -12.56 -11.40 23.74
CA GLY A 640 -13.48 -11.50 24.87
C GLY A 640 -13.31 -10.38 25.90
N GLU A 641 -12.08 -10.07 26.29
CA GLU A 641 -11.74 -8.95 27.19
C GLU A 641 -12.27 -7.61 26.67
N GLY A 642 -12.21 -7.39 25.35
CA GLY A 642 -12.65 -6.15 24.72
C GLY A 642 -14.17 -5.99 24.76
N ARG A 643 -14.93 -7.07 24.50
CA ARG A 643 -16.40 -7.07 24.66
C ARG A 643 -16.82 -6.78 26.09
N LEU A 644 -16.15 -7.37 27.08
CA LEU A 644 -16.41 -7.13 28.50
C LEU A 644 -16.09 -5.68 28.90
N ALA A 645 -14.96 -5.14 28.42
CA ALA A 645 -14.55 -3.76 28.68
C ALA A 645 -15.53 -2.75 28.04
N ILE A 646 -15.93 -2.94 26.77
CA ILE A 646 -16.87 -2.03 26.08
C ILE A 646 -18.20 -1.94 26.82
N ALA A 647 -18.73 -3.06 27.32
CA ALA A 647 -19.95 -3.06 28.11
C ALA A 647 -19.76 -2.44 29.51
N ARG A 648 -18.61 -2.65 30.16
CA ARG A 648 -18.30 -2.11 31.49
C ARG A 648 -18.13 -0.58 31.48
N GLU A 649 -17.42 -0.04 30.50
CA GLU A 649 -17.17 1.40 30.38
C GLU A 649 -18.36 2.17 29.77
N GLY A 650 -19.55 1.55 29.67
CA GLY A 650 -20.76 2.24 29.23
C GLY A 650 -20.85 2.49 27.71
N GLY A 651 -20.13 1.73 26.88
CA GLY A 651 -20.11 1.95 25.43
C GLY A 651 -21.39 1.57 24.68
N ILE A 652 -22.29 0.77 25.26
CA ILE A 652 -23.48 0.26 24.55
C ILE A 652 -24.45 1.40 24.13
N PRO A 653 -24.89 2.31 25.02
CA PRO A 653 -25.73 3.45 24.63
C PRO A 653 -25.14 4.28 23.48
N SER A 654 -23.87 4.69 23.60
CA SER A 654 -23.18 5.49 22.57
C SER A 654 -23.07 4.74 21.23
N LEU A 655 -22.90 3.41 21.24
CA LEU A 655 -22.89 2.62 20.01
C LEU A 655 -24.27 2.57 19.34
N VAL A 656 -25.36 2.58 20.11
CA VAL A 656 -26.73 2.67 19.56
C VAL A 656 -26.96 4.06 18.95
N GLU A 657 -26.56 5.13 19.64
CA GLU A 657 -26.60 6.50 19.11
C GLU A 657 -25.82 6.61 17.79
N VAL A 658 -24.60 6.05 17.72
CA VAL A 658 -23.80 6.04 16.49
C VAL A 658 -24.47 5.27 15.35
N VAL A 659 -25.23 4.20 15.63
CA VAL A 659 -26.04 3.49 14.61
C VAL A 659 -27.17 4.38 14.07
N GLU A 660 -27.74 5.26 14.90
CA GLU A 660 -28.81 6.19 14.52
C GLU A 660 -28.31 7.42 13.77
N SER A 661 -27.34 8.15 14.32
CA SER A 661 -26.93 9.49 13.86
C SER A 661 -25.53 9.57 13.23
N GLY A 662 -24.70 8.54 13.41
CA GLY A 662 -23.28 8.56 13.01
C GLY A 662 -23.00 8.58 11.50
N SER A 663 -21.72 8.72 11.14
CA SER A 663 -21.27 8.63 9.75
C SER A 663 -21.55 7.24 9.16
N GLN A 664 -21.51 7.11 7.83
CA GLN A 664 -21.70 5.81 7.19
C GLN A 664 -20.66 4.76 7.62
N ARG A 665 -19.44 5.18 7.98
CA ARG A 665 -18.37 4.32 8.52
C ARG A 665 -18.59 4.04 10.01
N GLY A 666 -19.01 5.05 10.78
CA GLY A 666 -19.36 4.91 12.19
C GLY A 666 -20.49 3.90 12.39
N LYS A 667 -21.58 4.02 11.62
CA LYS A 667 -22.73 3.10 11.62
C LYS A 667 -22.34 1.65 11.32
N GLU A 668 -21.48 1.42 10.32
CA GLU A 668 -20.97 0.09 9.96
C GLU A 668 -20.16 -0.54 11.10
N ASN A 669 -19.22 0.22 11.68
CA ASN A 669 -18.39 -0.27 12.78
C ASN A 669 -19.21 -0.47 14.07
N ALA A 670 -20.13 0.43 14.40
CA ALA A 670 -20.99 0.33 15.59
C ALA A 670 -21.94 -0.89 15.51
N ALA A 671 -22.58 -1.11 14.35
CA ALA A 671 -23.39 -2.31 14.13
C ALA A 671 -22.55 -3.61 14.23
N SER A 672 -21.30 -3.58 13.75
CA SER A 672 -20.35 -4.69 13.89
C SER A 672 -20.01 -4.98 15.36
N ILE A 673 -19.72 -3.94 16.17
CA ILE A 673 -19.46 -4.08 17.61
C ILE A 673 -20.67 -4.65 18.33
N LEU A 674 -21.86 -4.06 18.14
CA LEU A 674 -23.10 -4.52 18.76
C LEU A 674 -23.39 -6.00 18.42
N LEU A 675 -23.16 -6.41 17.18
CA LEU A 675 -23.26 -7.81 16.76
C LEU A 675 -22.25 -8.70 17.50
N GLN A 676 -20.98 -8.29 17.61
CA GLN A 676 -19.95 -9.03 18.33
C GLN A 676 -20.29 -9.20 19.82
N LEU A 677 -20.84 -8.17 20.48
CA LEU A 677 -21.32 -8.31 21.87
C LEU A 677 -22.50 -9.28 21.97
N CYS A 678 -23.49 -9.16 21.09
CA CYS A 678 -24.72 -9.95 21.15
C CYS A 678 -24.48 -11.45 20.87
N LEU A 679 -23.70 -11.78 19.83
CA LEU A 679 -23.40 -13.17 19.46
C LEU A 679 -22.72 -13.98 20.58
N HIS A 680 -22.04 -13.30 21.52
CA HIS A 680 -21.27 -13.92 22.59
C HIS A 680 -21.90 -13.78 23.99
N SER A 681 -23.02 -13.06 24.14
CA SER A 681 -23.62 -12.81 25.47
C SER A 681 -25.10 -12.43 25.40
N PRO A 682 -26.03 -13.26 25.93
CA PRO A 682 -27.44 -12.90 26.01
C PRO A 682 -27.69 -11.73 26.98
N LYS A 683 -26.80 -11.50 27.96
CA LYS A 683 -26.84 -10.31 28.81
C LYS A 683 -26.62 -9.04 27.98
N PHE A 684 -25.68 -9.06 27.04
CA PHE A 684 -25.45 -7.93 26.15
C PHE A 684 -26.59 -7.75 25.15
N CYS A 685 -27.19 -8.84 24.61
CA CYS A 685 -28.43 -8.72 23.83
C CYS A 685 -29.55 -7.98 24.60
N THR A 686 -29.69 -8.28 25.89
CA THR A 686 -30.70 -7.64 26.75
C THR A 686 -30.43 -6.14 26.89
N LEU A 687 -29.19 -5.75 27.17
CA LEU A 687 -28.79 -4.34 27.26
C LEU A 687 -29.00 -3.60 25.92
N VAL A 688 -28.53 -4.15 24.80
CA VAL A 688 -28.69 -3.53 23.47
C VAL A 688 -30.16 -3.37 23.07
N LEU A 689 -31.04 -4.27 23.52
CA LEU A 689 -32.49 -4.13 23.33
C LEU A 689 -33.13 -3.11 24.28
N GLN A 690 -32.60 -2.93 25.50
CA GLN A 690 -33.05 -1.92 26.47
C GLN A 690 -32.68 -0.50 26.01
N GLU A 691 -31.50 -0.31 25.43
CA GLU A 691 -31.07 0.95 24.79
C GLU A 691 -31.82 1.25 23.47
N GLY A 692 -32.83 0.47 23.10
CA GLY A 692 -33.71 0.79 21.96
C GLY A 692 -33.08 0.59 20.58
N ALA A 693 -32.05 -0.27 20.42
CA ALA A 693 -31.32 -0.41 19.15
C ALA A 693 -32.16 -0.87 17.93
N VAL A 694 -33.39 -1.35 18.11
CA VAL A 694 -34.18 -1.98 17.03
C VAL A 694 -34.56 -1.02 15.89
N PRO A 695 -35.17 0.17 16.12
CA PRO A 695 -35.48 1.08 15.01
C PRO A 695 -34.25 1.59 14.24
N PRO A 696 -33.14 2.02 14.90
CA PRO A 696 -31.90 2.37 14.19
C PRO A 696 -31.35 1.22 13.34
N LEU A 697 -31.34 -0.02 13.84
CA LEU A 697 -30.89 -1.19 13.08
C LEU A 697 -31.81 -1.53 11.90
N VAL A 698 -33.14 -1.36 12.05
CA VAL A 698 -34.09 -1.53 10.94
C VAL A 698 -33.83 -0.48 9.86
N GLY A 699 -33.66 0.79 10.23
CA GLY A 699 -33.27 1.85 9.29
C GLY A 699 -31.97 1.52 8.56
N LEU A 700 -30.92 1.14 9.30
CA LEU A 700 -29.62 0.78 8.74
C LEU A 700 -29.69 -0.43 7.78
N SER A 701 -30.57 -1.41 8.06
CA SER A 701 -30.81 -2.56 7.19
C SER A 701 -31.43 -2.20 5.83
N GLN A 702 -32.06 -1.03 5.72
CA GLN A 702 -32.73 -0.53 4.52
C GLN A 702 -31.85 0.48 3.75
N SER A 703 -31.16 1.38 4.45
CA SER A 703 -30.45 2.52 3.84
C SER A 703 -28.91 2.47 3.91
N GLY A 704 -28.31 1.58 4.71
CA GLY A 704 -26.85 1.53 4.89
C GLY A 704 -26.03 1.01 3.70
N THR A 705 -24.70 1.07 3.83
CA THR A 705 -23.75 0.33 2.97
C THR A 705 -24.05 -1.17 2.95
N PRO A 706 -23.62 -1.92 1.91
CA PRO A 706 -23.84 -3.37 1.84
C PRO A 706 -23.43 -4.12 3.11
N ARG A 707 -22.28 -3.76 3.71
CA ARG A 707 -21.80 -4.33 4.98
C ARG A 707 -22.63 -3.89 6.19
N ALA A 708 -22.97 -2.61 6.30
CA ALA A 708 -23.81 -2.13 7.39
C ALA A 708 -25.20 -2.81 7.37
N LYS A 709 -25.76 -3.01 6.17
CA LYS A 709 -26.98 -3.79 5.95
C LYS A 709 -26.83 -5.24 6.40
N GLU A 710 -25.78 -5.92 5.95
CA GLU A 710 -25.47 -7.30 6.32
C GLU A 710 -25.36 -7.47 7.85
N LYS A 711 -24.60 -6.60 8.54
CA LYS A 711 -24.44 -6.68 10.00
C LYS A 711 -25.71 -6.32 10.76
N ALA A 712 -26.46 -5.32 10.31
CA ALA A 712 -27.76 -4.97 10.89
C ALA A 712 -28.78 -6.13 10.73
N GLN A 713 -28.82 -6.78 9.56
CA GLN A 713 -29.69 -7.94 9.31
C GLN A 713 -29.30 -9.15 10.16
N GLN A 714 -28.00 -9.44 10.31
CA GLN A 714 -27.49 -10.50 11.20
C GLN A 714 -27.86 -10.25 12.67
N LEU A 715 -27.79 -8.99 13.13
CA LEU A 715 -28.14 -8.64 14.50
C LEU A 715 -29.65 -8.73 14.74
N LEU A 716 -30.46 -8.22 13.80
CA LEU A 716 -31.93 -8.31 13.86
C LEU A 716 -32.43 -9.76 13.78
N SER A 717 -31.82 -10.62 12.97
CA SER A 717 -32.18 -12.05 12.92
C SER A 717 -31.78 -12.77 14.21
N HIS A 718 -30.62 -12.46 14.79
CA HIS A 718 -30.22 -12.99 16.09
C HIS A 718 -31.23 -12.63 17.21
N PHE A 719 -31.74 -11.38 17.23
CA PHE A 719 -32.79 -10.98 18.18
C PHE A 719 -34.12 -11.71 17.99
N ARG A 720 -34.51 -12.05 16.75
CA ARG A 720 -35.71 -12.87 16.47
C ARG A 720 -35.53 -14.28 17.01
N ASN A 721 -34.42 -14.92 16.67
CA ASN A 721 -34.11 -16.30 17.08
C ASN A 721 -34.04 -16.45 18.61
N GLN A 722 -33.52 -15.45 19.34
CA GLN A 722 -33.55 -15.46 20.81
C GLN A 722 -34.99 -15.38 21.39
N ARG A 723 -35.89 -14.60 20.77
CA ARG A 723 -37.29 -14.51 21.20
C ARG A 723 -38.06 -15.80 20.95
N GLU A 724 -37.81 -16.47 19.84
CA GLU A 724 -38.45 -17.75 19.49
C GLU A 724 -37.92 -18.90 20.36
N GLY A 725 -36.60 -18.96 20.60
CA GLY A 725 -36.00 -19.96 21.49
C GLY A 725 -36.42 -19.82 22.96
N SER A 726 -36.80 -18.62 23.41
CA SER A 726 -37.26 -18.36 24.79
C SER A 726 -38.77 -18.52 24.99
N THR A 727 -39.59 -18.44 23.94
CA THR A 727 -41.01 -18.83 24.00
C THR A 727 -41.21 -20.34 23.90
N GLY A 728 -40.36 -21.06 23.15
CA GLY A 728 -40.38 -22.53 23.09
C GLY A 728 -40.11 -23.19 24.45
N LYS A 729 -39.13 -22.69 25.22
CA LYS A 729 -38.77 -23.21 26.55
C LYS A 729 -39.79 -22.92 27.67
N LYS A 730 -40.87 -22.17 27.40
CA LYS A 730 -41.98 -21.94 28.35
C LYS A 730 -43.21 -22.83 28.08
N LYS A 731 -43.11 -23.77 27.13
CA LYS A 731 -44.19 -24.68 26.72
C LYS A 731 -43.82 -26.18 26.83
N SER A 732 -42.78 -26.50 27.61
CA SER A 732 -42.36 -27.87 27.93
C SER A 732 -42.17 -28.03 29.43
#